data_AF-A0A8J4ATI2-F1
#
_entry.id   AF-A0A8J4ATI2-F1
#
_cell.length_a   1.000
_cell.length_b   1.000
_cell.length_c   1.000
_cell.angle_alpha   90.00
_cell.angle_beta   90.00
_cell.angle_gamma   90.00
#
_symmetry.space_group_name_H-M   'P 1'
#
loop_
_entity.id
_entity.type
_entity.pdbx_description
1 polymer ?
#
loop_
_entity_poly.entity_id
_entity_poly.type
_entity_poly.pdbx_seq_one_letter_code
_entity_poly.pdbx_strand_id
1 'polypeptide(L)'
;YFSTWKHRGCVETHRLPDVVVDAMEQRASLAAAAAAAAGRGVDLNRPPAPLDAPFGDAVLKLRDAVLAAETCEELFTPQAPHITLALAGVEVISNGSGSHHQLRKLNQRLDLIRGATAKAGGVYLYANQRGCDGGRLYFDGCACVAVNGSLVAQGGQFGLEEVEVVTATVDLDEVVSYRCSISSLREQASTTSAPAVVHVDFRLCGEERPTMMAVGPVKRRGLEASKPRPSYATQPITPKVLLPEEEIAYGPACWLWDYLRRSGAAGFLVPLSGGADSSSVAAIVGAMCQLVVAAVRAGDPQVIDDVRRVAGYGSEELPSEPGELAGRLLSCVYMGTVNSSRETRERARLLCEQIGAYHLSLSIDSVVEAVVGLFAAAVTGGRRPAFKAHGGTTAENLALQNIQARLRMVLAFLLAQLLPWARGLNNQGGAGWLLVLGSANVDECLRGYLTKYDCSSADINPIGSISKTDLRSFLQWAATNLGYSVLAQVEAAPPTAELEPLVEGQQPQLDEVDMGMTYAELSLYGRLRKVARAGPAAMYNACAAMWQGQLTPQAIATKVKEFFRFYSMNRHKATVLTPSYHMESYSPDDNRYDHRQFLYNVRWPWQFRRIDILAARDEAKARAGAGRGATSAWVPV
;
A
#
# COMPACT_ATOMS: atom_id res chain seq x y z
N TYR A 1 -24.16 21.16 5.26
CA TYR A 1 -23.21 20.02 5.25
C TYR A 1 -23.86 18.83 4.57
N PHE A 2 -23.11 18.10 3.74
CA PHE A 2 -23.59 16.93 3.01
C PHE A 2 -23.66 15.70 3.92
N SER A 3 -24.72 14.91 3.82
CA SER A 3 -24.84 13.64 4.54
C SER A 3 -24.00 12.57 3.84
N THR A 4 -23.29 11.72 4.60
CA THR A 4 -22.56 10.58 4.03
C THR A 4 -23.50 9.38 3.88
N TRP A 5 -23.14 8.45 2.99
CA TRP A 5 -23.90 7.22 2.73
C TRP A 5 -24.28 6.40 3.99
N LYS A 6 -23.54 6.53 5.11
CA LYS A 6 -23.88 5.91 6.40
C LYS A 6 -25.11 6.52 7.10
N HIS A 7 -25.62 7.66 6.64
CA HIS A 7 -26.69 8.43 7.28
C HIS A 7 -27.88 8.77 6.38
N ARG A 8 -28.03 8.14 5.21
CA ARG A 8 -29.21 8.35 4.36
C ARG A 8 -30.46 7.77 5.02
N GLY A 9 -31.22 8.63 5.71
CA GLY A 9 -32.47 8.26 6.38
C GLY A 9 -33.22 9.41 7.07
N CYS A 10 -32.57 10.49 7.51
CA CYS A 10 -33.25 11.62 8.16
C CYS A 10 -32.74 12.97 7.65
N VAL A 11 -33.62 13.76 7.04
CA VAL A 11 -33.48 15.22 7.01
C VAL A 11 -34.14 15.72 8.29
N GLU A 12 -33.36 15.81 9.37
CA GLU A 12 -33.77 16.51 10.59
C GLU A 12 -32.70 17.55 10.95
N THR A 13 -33.15 18.71 11.42
CA THR A 13 -32.31 19.75 12.00
C THR A 13 -31.64 19.22 13.27
N HIS A 14 -30.36 18.84 13.19
CA HIS A 14 -29.57 18.42 14.35
C HIS A 14 -28.47 19.42 14.67
N ARG A 15 -28.20 19.61 15.97
CA ARG A 15 -26.95 20.19 16.48
C ARG A 15 -25.79 19.26 16.06
N LEU A 16 -24.70 19.88 15.61
CA LEU A 16 -23.50 19.18 15.15
C LEU A 16 -22.79 18.43 16.32
N PRO A 17 -22.06 17.33 16.03
CA PRO A 17 -21.16 16.70 17.00
C PRO A 17 -19.99 17.63 17.36
N ASP A 18 -19.50 17.56 18.60
CA ASP A 18 -18.45 18.45 19.15
C ASP A 18 -17.17 18.53 18.28
N VAL A 19 -16.79 17.45 17.59
CA VAL A 19 -15.61 17.41 16.70
C VAL A 19 -15.77 18.30 15.45
N VAL A 20 -17.00 18.49 14.97
CA VAL A 20 -17.29 19.40 13.84
C VAL A 20 -17.30 20.84 14.33
N VAL A 21 -17.71 21.07 15.59
CA VAL A 21 -17.65 22.38 16.25
C VAL A 21 -16.20 22.83 16.37
N ASP A 22 -15.27 21.97 16.78
CA ASP A 22 -13.82 22.29 16.86
C ASP A 22 -13.21 22.72 15.51
N ALA A 23 -13.58 22.04 14.41
CA ALA A 23 -13.11 22.42 13.07
C ALA A 23 -13.69 23.77 12.60
N MET A 24 -14.91 24.10 13.03
CA MET A 24 -15.53 25.41 12.78
C MET A 24 -14.92 26.50 13.66
N GLU A 25 -14.56 26.19 14.91
CA GLU A 25 -13.81 27.09 15.79
C GLU A 25 -12.44 27.42 15.21
N GLN A 26 -11.69 26.44 14.69
CA GLN A 26 -10.41 26.69 14.03
C GLN A 26 -10.54 27.55 12.76
N ARG A 27 -11.57 27.31 11.93
CA ARG A 27 -11.85 28.14 10.74
C ARG A 27 -12.31 29.55 11.10
N ALA A 28 -13.13 29.70 12.13
CA ALA A 28 -13.54 30.99 12.65
C ALA A 28 -12.35 31.74 13.25
N SER A 29 -11.44 31.07 13.96
CA SER A 29 -10.18 31.63 14.45
C SER A 29 -9.25 32.05 13.32
N LEU A 30 -9.15 31.28 12.22
CA LEU A 30 -8.36 31.66 11.04
C LEU A 30 -8.98 32.86 10.29
N ALA A 31 -10.29 32.89 10.14
CA ALA A 31 -11.00 34.04 9.56
C ALA A 31 -10.92 35.28 10.46
N ALA A 32 -10.96 35.10 11.78
CA ALA A 32 -10.77 36.16 12.77
C ALA A 32 -9.32 36.66 12.80
N ALA A 33 -8.32 35.79 12.64
CA ALA A 33 -6.92 36.18 12.49
C ALA A 33 -6.69 36.98 11.19
N ALA A 34 -7.33 36.59 10.09
CA ALA A 34 -7.33 37.36 8.84
C ALA A 34 -8.05 38.71 8.97
N ALA A 35 -9.15 38.78 9.75
CA ALA A 35 -9.87 40.02 10.03
C ALA A 35 -9.10 40.95 10.99
N ALA A 36 -8.37 40.40 11.96
CA ALA A 36 -7.48 41.14 12.87
C ALA A 36 -6.28 41.73 12.11
N ALA A 37 -5.70 40.98 11.16
CA ALA A 37 -4.68 41.50 10.24
C ALA A 37 -5.21 42.65 9.34
N ALA A 38 -6.52 42.74 9.15
CA ALA A 38 -7.20 43.81 8.42
C ALA A 38 -7.67 44.99 9.31
N GLY A 39 -7.21 45.06 10.57
CA GLY A 39 -7.46 46.20 11.47
C GLY A 39 -8.88 46.31 12.01
N ARG A 40 -9.71 45.26 11.89
CA ARG A 40 -11.03 45.22 12.51
C ARG A 40 -10.91 44.52 13.87
N GLY A 41 -11.29 45.20 14.94
CA GLY A 41 -11.32 44.61 16.28
C GLY A 41 -12.27 43.42 16.31
N VAL A 42 -11.72 42.21 16.45
CA VAL A 42 -12.47 40.97 16.67
C VAL A 42 -12.02 40.39 18.00
N ASP A 43 -12.97 40.17 18.90
CA ASP A 43 -12.76 39.48 20.17
C ASP A 43 -12.58 37.98 19.92
N LEU A 44 -11.34 37.50 20.04
CA LEU A 44 -10.93 36.12 19.76
C LEU A 44 -11.45 35.10 20.81
N ASN A 45 -12.00 35.57 21.94
CA ASN A 45 -12.46 34.71 23.03
C ASN A 45 -13.98 34.48 23.05
N ARG A 46 -14.72 35.03 22.07
CA ARG A 46 -16.16 34.84 21.97
C ARG A 46 -16.46 33.74 20.94
N PRO A 47 -17.06 32.60 21.33
CA PRO A 47 -17.53 31.62 20.35
C PRO A 47 -18.51 32.32 19.40
N PRO A 48 -18.43 32.07 18.07
CA PRO A 48 -19.40 32.63 17.14
C PRO A 48 -20.81 32.22 17.58
N ALA A 49 -21.78 33.12 17.40
CA ALA A 49 -23.18 32.79 17.67
C ALA A 49 -23.54 31.49 16.92
N PRO A 50 -24.31 30.57 17.52
CA PRO A 50 -24.69 29.33 16.86
C PRO A 50 -25.37 29.67 15.53
N LEU A 51 -24.69 29.31 14.44
CA LEU A 51 -25.19 29.45 13.07
C LEU A 51 -26.03 28.23 12.76
N ASP A 52 -27.34 28.42 12.63
CA ASP A 52 -28.21 27.40 12.02
C ASP A 52 -27.80 27.23 10.56
N ALA A 53 -27.51 25.99 10.15
CA ALA A 53 -27.08 25.67 8.79
C ALA A 53 -27.83 24.44 8.25
N PRO A 54 -28.19 24.41 6.96
CA PRO A 54 -28.80 23.24 6.34
C PRO A 54 -27.90 21.99 6.43
N PHE A 55 -28.48 20.86 6.80
CA PHE A 55 -27.83 19.55 6.86
C PHE A 55 -28.64 18.52 6.06
N GLY A 56 -27.97 17.76 5.20
CA GLY A 56 -28.59 16.73 4.37
C GLY A 56 -28.12 16.77 2.92
N ASP A 57 -28.88 16.09 2.06
CA ASP A 57 -28.59 16.01 0.63
C ASP A 57 -29.18 17.25 -0.08
N ALA A 58 -28.33 18.22 -0.40
CA ALA A 58 -28.71 19.45 -1.07
C ALA A 58 -27.60 19.90 -2.03
N VAL A 59 -27.95 20.73 -3.01
CA VAL A 59 -27.00 21.37 -3.92
C VAL A 59 -26.77 22.82 -3.53
N LEU A 60 -25.59 23.35 -3.81
CA LEU A 60 -25.28 24.76 -3.66
C LEU A 60 -25.52 25.45 -4.99
N LYS A 61 -26.49 26.37 -5.02
CA LYS A 61 -26.75 27.23 -6.19
C LYS A 61 -26.10 28.59 -5.96
N LEU A 62 -25.01 28.83 -6.66
CA LEU A 62 -24.32 30.11 -6.71
C LEU A 62 -24.98 31.05 -7.73
N ARG A 63 -24.42 32.25 -7.90
CA ARG A 63 -24.87 33.20 -8.93
C ARG A 63 -24.62 32.69 -10.36
N ASP A 64 -23.57 31.87 -10.54
CA ASP A 64 -23.00 31.51 -11.84
C ASP A 64 -22.62 30.02 -11.97
N ALA A 65 -22.86 29.20 -10.95
CA ALA A 65 -22.58 27.76 -10.99
C ALA A 65 -23.46 26.96 -10.01
N VAL A 66 -23.65 25.68 -10.27
CA VAL A 66 -24.28 24.74 -9.33
C VAL A 66 -23.31 23.64 -8.90
N LEU A 67 -23.15 23.47 -7.59
CA LEU A 67 -22.19 22.54 -6.99
C LEU A 67 -22.87 21.52 -6.08
N ALA A 68 -22.30 20.33 -6.01
CA ALA A 68 -22.66 19.32 -5.03
C ALA A 68 -21.41 18.59 -4.53
N ALA A 69 -21.55 17.86 -3.43
CA ALA A 69 -20.52 16.95 -2.96
C ALA A 69 -21.00 15.51 -3.04
N GLU A 70 -20.02 14.65 -3.24
CA GLU A 70 -20.05 13.21 -3.13
C GLU A 70 -18.95 12.81 -2.13
N THR A 71 -19.09 11.70 -1.43
CA THR A 71 -18.08 11.27 -0.44
C THR A 71 -17.51 9.91 -0.80
N CYS A 72 -16.20 9.85 -1.04
CA CYS A 72 -15.40 8.64 -1.19
C CYS A 72 -16.09 7.53 -1.99
N GLU A 73 -16.55 6.47 -1.32
CA GLU A 73 -17.14 5.27 -1.91
C GLU A 73 -18.42 5.51 -2.73
N GLU A 74 -19.10 6.63 -2.55
CA GLU A 74 -20.34 6.96 -3.28
C GLU A 74 -20.16 6.90 -4.81
N LEU A 75 -18.98 7.28 -5.31
CA LEU A 75 -18.59 7.20 -6.73
C LEU A 75 -18.70 5.79 -7.31
N PHE A 76 -18.43 4.79 -6.48
CA PHE A 76 -18.29 3.40 -6.88
C PHE A 76 -19.60 2.63 -6.77
N THR A 77 -20.67 3.27 -6.29
CA THR A 77 -21.98 2.63 -6.12
C THR A 77 -22.74 2.55 -7.45
N PRO A 78 -23.57 1.52 -7.68
CA PRO A 78 -24.33 1.39 -8.94
C PRO A 78 -25.23 2.58 -9.27
N GLN A 79 -25.76 3.24 -8.24
CA GLN A 79 -26.59 4.43 -8.35
C GLN A 79 -25.89 5.61 -7.66
N ALA A 80 -24.68 5.91 -8.13
CA ALA A 80 -23.86 6.98 -7.57
C ALA A 80 -24.57 8.35 -7.62
N PRO A 81 -24.41 9.19 -6.58
CA PRO A 81 -25.13 10.47 -6.47
C PRO A 81 -24.92 11.41 -7.65
N HIS A 82 -23.71 11.44 -8.22
CA HIS A 82 -23.40 12.27 -9.38
C HIS A 82 -24.34 12.04 -10.57
N ILE A 83 -24.94 10.84 -10.71
CA ILE A 83 -25.86 10.53 -11.81
C ILE A 83 -27.10 11.44 -11.71
N THR A 84 -27.81 11.39 -10.59
CA THR A 84 -29.01 12.21 -10.37
C THR A 84 -28.67 13.69 -10.26
N LEU A 85 -27.53 14.03 -9.64
CA LEU A 85 -27.09 15.42 -9.50
C LEU A 85 -26.77 16.06 -10.86
N ALA A 86 -26.07 15.35 -11.75
CA ALA A 86 -25.78 15.85 -13.08
C ALA A 86 -27.05 16.02 -13.93
N LEU A 87 -28.00 15.07 -13.84
CA LEU A 87 -29.32 15.20 -14.47
C LEU A 87 -30.13 16.38 -13.93
N ALA A 88 -29.98 16.70 -12.64
CA ALA A 88 -30.58 17.87 -12.01
C ALA A 88 -29.86 19.21 -12.35
N GLY A 89 -28.83 19.18 -13.20
CA GLY A 89 -28.13 20.37 -13.66
C GLY A 89 -26.95 20.80 -12.80
N VAL A 90 -26.50 19.99 -11.83
CA VAL A 90 -25.25 20.27 -11.09
C VAL A 90 -24.07 20.21 -12.06
N GLU A 91 -23.23 21.23 -12.09
CA GLU A 91 -22.10 21.37 -13.02
C GLU A 91 -20.78 20.91 -12.41
N VAL A 92 -20.61 21.11 -11.10
CA VAL A 92 -19.38 20.75 -10.37
C VAL A 92 -19.70 19.80 -9.23
N ILE A 93 -19.00 18.68 -9.20
CA ILE A 93 -19.12 17.66 -8.16
C ILE A 93 -17.77 17.54 -7.46
N SER A 94 -17.75 17.73 -6.13
CA SER A 94 -16.56 17.50 -5.32
C SER A 94 -16.63 16.16 -4.61
N ASN A 95 -15.51 15.44 -4.54
CA ASN A 95 -15.39 14.18 -3.83
C ASN A 95 -14.20 14.22 -2.88
N GLY A 96 -14.51 14.23 -1.58
CA GLY A 96 -13.53 14.07 -0.51
C GLY A 96 -13.38 12.59 -0.14
N SER A 97 -12.15 12.09 -0.18
CA SER A 97 -11.85 10.66 -0.06
C SER A 97 -10.80 10.32 1.01
N GLY A 98 -10.91 9.09 1.53
CA GLY A 98 -9.91 8.39 2.33
C GLY A 98 -9.57 7.05 1.69
N SER A 99 -9.18 7.06 0.41
CA SER A 99 -8.90 5.87 -0.38
C SER A 99 -7.43 5.47 -0.23
N HIS A 100 -7.19 4.37 0.48
CA HIS A 100 -5.84 3.83 0.68
C HIS A 100 -5.27 3.22 -0.61
N HIS A 101 -3.94 3.15 -0.66
CA HIS A 101 -3.17 2.48 -1.69
C HIS A 101 -3.50 1.00 -1.76
N GLN A 102 -3.68 0.52 -2.97
CA GLN A 102 -3.68 -0.89 -3.31
C GLN A 102 -2.96 -1.01 -4.66
N LEU A 103 -2.06 -1.99 -4.77
CA LEU A 103 -1.23 -2.18 -5.96
C LEU A 103 -2.10 -2.20 -7.22
N ARG A 104 -1.74 -1.38 -8.21
CA ARG A 104 -2.41 -1.29 -9.52
C ARG A 104 -3.87 -0.79 -9.49
N LYS A 105 -4.37 -0.24 -8.37
CA LYS A 105 -5.77 0.22 -8.23
C LYS A 105 -6.04 1.58 -8.87
N LEU A 106 -5.02 2.43 -9.04
CA LEU A 106 -5.22 3.83 -9.45
C LEU A 106 -5.97 3.97 -10.78
N ASN A 107 -5.67 3.13 -11.77
CA ASN A 107 -6.36 3.12 -13.07
C ASN A 107 -7.88 3.03 -12.93
N GLN A 108 -8.36 2.08 -12.13
CA GLN A 108 -9.79 1.90 -11.91
C GLN A 108 -10.44 3.15 -11.31
N ARG A 109 -9.75 3.83 -10.40
CA ARG A 109 -10.23 5.07 -9.78
C ARG A 109 -10.34 6.18 -10.82
N LEU A 110 -9.28 6.40 -11.61
CA LEU A 110 -9.27 7.43 -12.65
C LEU A 110 -10.30 7.16 -13.75
N ASP A 111 -10.50 5.90 -14.14
CA ASP A 111 -11.51 5.51 -15.12
C ASP A 111 -12.94 5.78 -14.63
N LEU A 112 -13.21 5.57 -13.34
CA LEU A 112 -14.52 5.90 -12.76
C LEU A 112 -14.76 7.40 -12.66
N ILE A 113 -13.76 8.18 -12.25
CA ILE A 113 -13.83 9.66 -12.21
C ILE A 113 -14.07 10.23 -13.62
N ARG A 114 -13.32 9.74 -14.61
CA ARG A 114 -13.51 10.13 -16.01
C ARG A 114 -14.86 9.66 -16.53
N GLY A 115 -15.26 8.42 -16.21
CA GLY A 115 -16.54 7.85 -16.60
C GLY A 115 -17.75 8.63 -16.05
N ALA A 116 -17.67 9.15 -14.83
CA ALA A 116 -18.72 9.96 -14.21
C ALA A 116 -19.00 11.24 -15.04
N THR A 117 -17.95 11.95 -15.44
CA THR A 117 -18.08 13.18 -16.25
C THR A 117 -18.28 12.91 -17.73
N ALA A 118 -17.77 11.81 -18.28
CA ALA A 118 -17.98 11.43 -19.68
C ALA A 118 -19.45 11.10 -19.97
N LYS A 119 -20.18 10.52 -19.01
CA LYS A 119 -21.59 10.12 -19.21
C LYS A 119 -22.55 11.30 -19.17
N ALA A 120 -22.33 12.24 -18.26
CA ALA A 120 -23.30 13.29 -17.94
C ALA A 120 -22.79 14.72 -18.17
N GLY A 121 -21.53 14.89 -18.56
CA GLY A 121 -20.85 16.19 -18.56
C GLY A 121 -20.64 16.75 -17.15
N GLY A 122 -19.79 17.75 -17.02
CA GLY A 122 -19.50 18.42 -15.77
C GLY A 122 -18.04 18.32 -15.34
N VAL A 123 -17.76 18.97 -14.22
CA VAL A 123 -16.47 19.03 -13.55
C VAL A 123 -16.51 18.12 -12.34
N TYR A 124 -15.50 17.27 -12.17
CA TYR A 124 -15.35 16.40 -11.01
C TYR A 124 -14.03 16.70 -10.32
N LEU A 125 -14.11 17.14 -9.07
CA LEU A 125 -12.97 17.45 -8.21
C LEU A 125 -12.78 16.29 -7.25
N TYR A 126 -11.65 15.59 -7.33
CA TYR A 126 -11.32 14.51 -6.41
C TYR A 126 -10.17 14.95 -5.50
N ALA A 127 -10.36 14.83 -4.19
CA ALA A 127 -9.34 15.06 -3.18
C ALA A 127 -9.25 13.85 -2.26
N ASN A 128 -8.04 13.45 -1.89
CA ASN A 128 -7.79 12.28 -1.07
C ASN A 128 -6.72 12.60 -0.04
N GLN A 129 -6.78 11.92 1.10
CA GLN A 129 -5.66 11.90 2.03
C GLN A 129 -4.39 11.36 1.34
N ARG A 130 -3.22 11.86 1.74
CA ARG A 130 -1.92 11.37 1.29
C ARG A 130 -1.02 11.15 2.51
N GLY A 131 -0.35 10.00 2.59
CA GLY A 131 0.48 9.63 3.74
C GLY A 131 -0.10 8.51 4.60
N CYS A 132 0.59 8.18 5.70
CA CYS A 132 0.12 7.31 6.77
C CYS A 132 -0.72 8.10 7.78
N ASP A 133 -1.76 7.53 8.39
CA ASP A 133 -2.59 8.18 9.43
C ASP A 133 -2.38 7.62 10.83
N GLY A 134 -1.33 6.81 11.02
CA GLY A 134 -1.04 6.09 12.27
C GLY A 134 -1.40 4.61 12.22
N GLY A 135 -1.82 4.10 11.06
CA GLY A 135 -2.05 2.68 10.82
C GLY A 135 -1.15 2.08 9.75
N ARG A 136 -1.47 0.83 9.39
CA ARG A 136 -0.79 0.09 8.31
C ARG A 136 -1.14 0.56 6.89
N LEU A 137 -2.13 1.46 6.77
CA LEU A 137 -2.60 1.96 5.49
C LEU A 137 -1.77 3.18 5.11
N TYR A 138 -1.50 3.30 3.83
CA TYR A 138 -1.00 4.54 3.24
C TYR A 138 -2.07 5.04 2.27
N PHE A 139 -2.44 6.30 2.38
CA PHE A 139 -3.36 6.95 1.45
C PHE A 139 -2.55 7.53 0.30
N ASP A 140 -2.91 7.18 -0.92
CA ASP A 140 -2.12 7.41 -2.14
C ASP A 140 -2.45 8.72 -2.84
N GLY A 141 -3.08 9.69 -2.16
CA GLY A 141 -3.37 11.01 -2.74
C GLY A 141 -4.04 10.90 -4.12
N CYS A 142 -3.33 11.35 -5.15
CA CYS A 142 -3.83 11.49 -6.52
C CYS A 142 -5.08 12.38 -6.59
N ALA A 143 -5.02 13.54 -5.95
CA ALA A 143 -6.03 14.57 -6.15
C ALA A 143 -6.09 14.94 -7.65
N CYS A 144 -7.27 15.09 -8.22
CA CYS A 144 -7.39 15.34 -9.64
C CYS A 144 -8.65 16.11 -10.02
N VAL A 145 -8.63 16.71 -11.20
CA VAL A 145 -9.76 17.41 -11.81
C VAL A 145 -10.07 16.75 -13.14
N ALA A 146 -11.32 16.34 -13.34
CA ALA A 146 -11.82 15.83 -14.60
C ALA A 146 -12.96 16.71 -15.14
N VAL A 147 -13.00 16.90 -16.46
CA VAL A 147 -14.00 17.69 -17.17
C VAL A 147 -14.47 16.91 -18.38
N ASN A 148 -15.77 16.64 -18.48
CA ASN A 148 -16.40 16.00 -19.65
C ASN A 148 -15.67 14.73 -20.17
N GLY A 149 -15.15 13.89 -19.26
CA GLY A 149 -14.42 12.66 -19.58
C GLY A 149 -12.89 12.78 -19.70
N SER A 150 -12.38 14.01 -19.71
CA SER A 150 -10.95 14.30 -19.79
C SER A 150 -10.37 14.63 -18.42
N LEU A 151 -9.20 14.11 -18.10
CA LEU A 151 -8.43 14.54 -16.93
C LEU A 151 -7.70 15.83 -17.30
N VAL A 152 -7.76 16.88 -16.49
CA VAL A 152 -7.11 18.18 -16.77
C VAL A 152 -6.02 18.53 -15.75
N ALA A 153 -6.08 17.95 -14.55
CA ALA A 153 -5.04 18.07 -13.55
C ALA A 153 -4.96 16.82 -12.69
N GLN A 154 -3.76 16.44 -12.26
CA GLN A 154 -3.49 15.26 -11.43
C GLN A 154 -2.29 15.55 -10.51
N GLY A 155 -2.44 15.25 -9.22
CA GLY A 155 -1.38 15.31 -8.22
C GLY A 155 -0.62 13.99 -8.08
N GLY A 156 0.43 14.00 -7.26
CA GLY A 156 1.26 12.83 -6.98
C GLY A 156 0.51 11.70 -6.27
N GLN A 157 0.94 10.46 -6.54
CA GLN A 157 0.44 9.27 -5.83
C GLN A 157 1.16 9.06 -4.49
N PHE A 158 2.46 9.32 -4.47
CA PHE A 158 3.32 9.21 -3.30
C PHE A 158 4.11 10.50 -3.18
N GLY A 159 4.26 11.01 -1.96
CA GLY A 159 4.96 12.25 -1.68
C GLY A 159 5.28 12.38 -0.20
N LEU A 160 6.25 13.23 0.11
CA LEU A 160 6.65 13.53 1.49
C LEU A 160 6.04 14.85 1.97
N GLU A 161 5.51 15.67 1.06
CA GLU A 161 4.90 16.95 1.40
C GLU A 161 3.58 16.70 2.15
N GLU A 162 3.39 17.42 3.26
CA GLU A 162 2.17 17.33 4.07
C GLU A 162 0.92 17.79 3.31
N VAL A 163 1.09 18.77 2.42
CA VAL A 163 -0.01 19.39 1.68
C VAL A 163 0.35 19.53 0.20
N GLU A 164 -0.48 18.94 -0.65
CA GLU A 164 -0.45 19.12 -2.10
C GLU A 164 -1.77 19.74 -2.55
N VAL A 165 -1.70 20.81 -3.35
CA VAL A 165 -2.88 21.48 -3.90
C VAL A 165 -2.83 21.41 -5.42
N VAL A 166 -3.80 20.70 -6.00
CA VAL A 166 -3.99 20.59 -7.44
C VAL A 166 -5.03 21.60 -7.90
N THR A 167 -4.69 22.42 -8.88
CA THR A 167 -5.59 23.45 -9.43
C THR A 167 -5.77 23.29 -10.93
N ALA A 168 -6.94 23.66 -11.43
CA ALA A 168 -7.27 23.73 -12.84
C ALA A 168 -8.22 24.91 -13.09
N THR A 169 -8.07 25.58 -14.21
CA THR A 169 -9.02 26.60 -14.70
C THR A 169 -9.96 25.90 -15.69
N VAL A 170 -11.26 25.94 -15.43
CA VAL A 170 -12.28 25.25 -16.25
C VAL A 170 -13.28 26.25 -16.80
N ASP A 171 -13.76 26.01 -18.01
CA ASP A 171 -14.84 26.77 -18.62
C ASP A 171 -16.18 26.04 -18.43
N LEU A 172 -17.12 26.65 -17.71
CA LEU A 172 -18.43 26.04 -17.46
C LEU A 172 -19.33 26.09 -18.70
N ASP A 173 -19.09 27.00 -19.64
CA ASP A 173 -19.83 27.02 -20.91
C ASP A 173 -19.50 25.77 -21.75
N GLU A 174 -18.31 25.19 -21.60
CA GLU A 174 -17.98 23.90 -22.22
C GLU A 174 -18.80 22.76 -21.63
N VAL A 175 -19.12 22.77 -20.33
CA VAL A 175 -20.03 21.79 -19.69
C VAL A 175 -21.43 21.92 -20.26
N VAL A 176 -21.94 23.15 -20.37
CA VAL A 176 -23.27 23.42 -20.93
C VAL A 176 -23.33 22.96 -22.39
N SER A 177 -22.34 23.32 -23.20
CA SER A 177 -22.23 22.92 -24.60
C SER A 177 -22.16 21.40 -24.75
N TYR A 178 -21.34 20.73 -23.94
CA TYR A 178 -21.21 19.28 -23.93
C TYR A 178 -22.55 18.59 -23.64
N ARG A 179 -23.28 19.04 -22.60
CA ARG A 179 -24.59 18.50 -22.25
C ARG A 179 -25.64 18.76 -23.33
N CYS A 180 -25.63 19.95 -23.94
CA CYS A 180 -26.52 20.30 -25.06
C CYS A 180 -26.32 19.41 -26.29
N SER A 181 -25.10 18.91 -26.50
CA SER A 181 -24.81 17.98 -27.60
C SER A 181 -25.39 16.57 -27.40
N ILE A 182 -25.85 16.23 -26.18
CA ILE A 182 -26.35 14.89 -25.82
C ILE A 182 -27.86 14.92 -25.62
N SER A 183 -28.63 14.57 -26.65
CA SER A 183 -30.10 14.60 -26.60
C SER A 183 -30.72 13.65 -25.59
N SER A 184 -30.17 12.44 -25.43
CA SER A 184 -30.68 11.44 -24.47
C SER A 184 -30.52 11.86 -23.01
N LEU A 185 -29.50 12.67 -22.70
CA LEU A 185 -29.30 13.22 -21.36
C LEU A 185 -30.46 14.16 -20.98
N ARG A 186 -30.90 15.00 -21.93
CA ARG A 186 -32.00 15.94 -21.72
C ARG A 186 -33.32 15.24 -21.47
N GLU A 187 -33.57 14.14 -22.17
CA GLU A 187 -34.77 13.31 -21.95
C GLU A 187 -34.81 12.78 -20.51
N GLN A 188 -33.71 12.16 -20.03
CA GLN A 188 -33.64 11.66 -18.66
C GLN A 188 -33.72 12.79 -17.62
N ALA A 189 -33.08 13.92 -17.89
CA ALA A 189 -33.11 15.09 -17.02
C ALA A 189 -34.54 15.62 -16.82
N SER A 190 -35.40 15.54 -17.85
CA SER A 190 -36.81 15.98 -17.77
C SER A 190 -37.65 15.20 -16.76
N THR A 191 -37.24 13.97 -16.44
CA THR A 191 -37.94 13.07 -15.50
C THR A 191 -37.29 13.02 -14.11
N THR A 192 -36.16 13.72 -13.92
CA THR A 192 -35.41 13.71 -12.66
C THR A 192 -36.04 14.66 -11.64
N SER A 193 -36.20 14.19 -10.39
CA SER A 193 -36.67 15.03 -9.28
C SER A 193 -35.65 16.11 -8.93
N ALA A 194 -36.10 17.35 -8.71
CA ALA A 194 -35.23 18.43 -8.27
C ALA A 194 -34.65 18.17 -6.86
N PRO A 195 -33.34 18.35 -6.66
CA PRO A 195 -32.72 18.24 -5.33
C PRO A 195 -33.10 19.44 -4.46
N ALA A 196 -32.91 19.30 -3.14
CA ALA A 196 -32.96 20.47 -2.25
C ALA A 196 -31.87 21.47 -2.64
N VAL A 197 -32.19 22.77 -2.62
CA VAL A 197 -31.27 23.83 -3.06
C VAL A 197 -30.96 24.78 -1.91
N VAL A 198 -29.67 24.98 -1.66
CA VAL A 198 -29.17 26.04 -0.80
C VAL A 198 -28.64 27.16 -1.70
N HIS A 199 -29.33 28.30 -1.68
CA HIS A 199 -28.89 29.48 -2.41
C HIS A 199 -27.74 30.15 -1.67
N VAL A 200 -26.64 30.40 -2.38
CA VAL A 200 -25.46 31.03 -1.81
C VAL A 200 -25.14 32.25 -2.64
N ASP A 201 -25.10 33.43 -2.00
CA ASP A 201 -24.81 34.69 -2.66
C ASP A 201 -23.30 34.85 -2.92
N PHE A 202 -22.77 34.03 -3.81
CA PHE A 202 -21.36 33.96 -4.16
C PHE A 202 -21.21 33.76 -5.68
N ARG A 203 -20.14 34.31 -6.25
CA ARG A 203 -19.77 34.15 -7.66
C ARG A 203 -18.47 33.35 -7.72
N LEU A 204 -18.49 32.20 -8.39
CA LEU A 204 -17.34 31.30 -8.47
C LEU A 204 -16.33 31.75 -9.54
N CYS A 205 -16.83 32.17 -10.71
CA CYS A 205 -16.00 32.59 -11.83
C CYS A 205 -15.51 34.03 -11.63
N GLY A 206 -14.22 34.26 -11.89
CA GLY A 206 -13.64 35.61 -11.86
C GLY A 206 -14.26 36.53 -12.92
N GLU A 207 -14.18 37.85 -12.72
CA GLU A 207 -14.71 38.85 -13.66
C GLU A 207 -13.87 38.99 -14.94
N GLU A 208 -12.66 38.43 -14.97
CA GLU A 208 -11.77 38.47 -16.13
C GLU A 208 -12.25 37.47 -17.21
N ARG A 209 -12.81 38.00 -18.29
CA ARG A 209 -13.11 37.21 -19.49
C ARG A 209 -11.81 36.74 -20.16
N PRO A 210 -11.76 35.49 -20.67
CA PRO A 210 -10.71 35.07 -21.59
C PRO A 210 -10.60 36.06 -22.74
N THR A 211 -9.46 36.76 -22.85
CA THR A 211 -9.25 37.63 -24.01
C THR A 211 -8.90 36.74 -25.19
N MET A 212 -9.86 36.51 -26.10
CA MET A 212 -9.55 35.96 -27.41
C MET A 212 -8.57 36.90 -28.11
N MET A 213 -7.34 36.43 -28.30
CA MET A 213 -6.27 37.13 -29.03
C MET A 213 -5.88 38.52 -28.50
N ALA A 214 -5.02 38.57 -27.48
CA ALA A 214 -4.07 39.68 -27.34
C ALA A 214 -2.80 39.37 -28.15
N VAL A 215 -2.85 39.53 -29.47
CA VAL A 215 -1.63 39.72 -30.27
C VAL A 215 -1.19 41.17 -30.03
N GLY A 216 -0.29 41.37 -29.07
CA GLY A 216 0.40 42.66 -28.89
C GLY A 216 0.86 42.94 -27.45
N PRO A 217 2.10 43.42 -27.24
CA PRO A 217 2.59 43.73 -25.90
C PRO A 217 1.99 45.05 -25.41
N VAL A 218 1.09 45.00 -24.43
CA VAL A 218 0.66 46.20 -23.70
C VAL A 218 1.66 46.48 -22.58
N LYS A 219 2.58 47.43 -22.81
CA LYS A 219 3.40 48.04 -21.75
C LYS A 219 2.53 49.00 -20.94
N ARG A 220 2.09 48.61 -19.74
CA ARG A 220 1.70 49.56 -18.70
C ARG A 220 2.84 49.69 -17.68
N ARG A 221 3.37 50.91 -17.53
CA ARG A 221 4.42 51.28 -16.58
C ARG A 221 3.87 51.24 -15.15
N GLY A 222 4.58 50.57 -14.24
CA GLY A 222 4.61 50.97 -12.82
C GLY A 222 4.08 49.99 -11.76
N LEU A 223 3.68 48.76 -12.11
CA LEU A 223 3.40 47.70 -11.13
C LEU A 223 4.25 46.48 -11.50
N GLU A 224 4.90 45.85 -10.50
CA GLU A 224 5.62 44.59 -10.71
C GLU A 224 4.68 43.59 -11.39
N ALA A 225 5.04 43.22 -12.62
CA ALA A 225 4.23 42.35 -13.46
C ALA A 225 4.23 40.94 -12.87
N SER A 226 3.19 40.60 -12.09
CA SER A 226 2.75 39.22 -12.01
C SER A 226 2.55 38.73 -13.44
N LYS A 227 3.25 37.65 -13.82
CA LYS A 227 3.16 37.08 -15.17
C LYS A 227 1.68 36.92 -15.53
N PRO A 228 1.22 37.39 -16.72
CA PRO A 228 -0.17 37.22 -17.13
C PRO A 228 -0.52 35.74 -17.08
N ARG A 229 -1.48 35.37 -16.22
CA ARG A 229 -1.99 34.01 -16.16
C ARG A 229 -2.73 33.76 -17.48
N PRO A 230 -2.39 32.72 -18.26
CA PRO A 230 -3.16 32.39 -19.45
C PRO A 230 -4.61 32.17 -19.04
N SER A 231 -5.52 32.98 -19.61
CA SER A 231 -6.94 32.99 -19.31
C SER A 231 -7.71 31.86 -20.01
N TYR A 232 -7.04 30.74 -20.31
CA TYR A 232 -7.59 29.65 -21.10
C TYR A 232 -7.89 28.45 -20.20
N ALA A 233 -8.92 27.67 -20.56
CA ALA A 233 -9.20 26.41 -19.89
C ALA A 233 -7.96 25.51 -19.90
N THR A 234 -7.69 24.87 -18.76
CA THR A 234 -6.61 23.91 -18.61
C THR A 234 -6.81 22.75 -19.59
N GLN A 235 -5.79 22.46 -20.38
CA GLN A 235 -5.87 21.45 -21.43
C GLN A 235 -5.89 20.04 -20.85
N PRO A 236 -6.54 19.07 -21.52
CA PRO A 236 -6.49 17.67 -21.13
C PRO A 236 -5.06 17.12 -21.00
N ILE A 237 -4.84 16.27 -20.00
CA ILE A 237 -3.59 15.56 -19.77
C ILE A 237 -3.79 14.05 -19.91
N THR A 238 -2.72 13.35 -20.25
CA THR A 238 -2.67 11.89 -20.16
C THR A 238 -2.50 11.50 -18.69
N PRO A 239 -3.36 10.60 -18.14
CA PRO A 239 -3.19 10.09 -16.79
C PRO A 239 -1.79 9.51 -16.57
N LYS A 240 -1.09 9.95 -15.52
CA LYS A 240 0.17 9.34 -15.10
C LYS A 240 -0.13 8.21 -14.13
N VAL A 241 0.27 7.00 -14.50
CA VAL A 241 0.09 5.80 -13.69
C VAL A 241 1.44 5.14 -13.56
N LEU A 242 1.83 4.84 -12.33
CA LEU A 242 3.14 4.28 -12.03
C LEU A 242 3.19 2.79 -12.42
N LEU A 243 4.40 2.33 -12.74
CA LEU A 243 4.67 0.90 -12.87
C LEU A 243 4.50 0.22 -11.50
N PRO A 244 4.16 -1.08 -11.46
CA PRO A 244 4.05 -1.80 -10.19
C PRO A 244 5.33 -1.72 -9.34
N GLU A 245 6.50 -1.75 -9.97
CA GLU A 245 7.80 -1.65 -9.29
C GLU A 245 8.03 -0.25 -8.70
N GLU A 246 7.53 0.80 -9.36
CA GLU A 246 7.54 2.17 -8.85
C GLU A 246 6.57 2.31 -7.66
N GLU A 247 5.37 1.71 -7.73
CA GLU A 247 4.43 1.68 -6.60
C GLU A 247 5.05 0.97 -5.37
N ILE A 248 5.79 -0.13 -5.60
CA ILE A 248 6.53 -0.86 -4.56
C ILE A 248 7.69 -0.04 -3.99
N ALA A 249 8.38 0.73 -4.83
CA ALA A 249 9.50 1.56 -4.40
C ALA A 249 9.03 2.73 -3.53
N TYR A 250 7.97 3.44 -3.97
CA TYR A 250 7.63 4.75 -3.42
C TYR A 250 6.56 4.70 -2.34
N GLY A 251 5.53 3.84 -2.46
CA GLY A 251 4.46 3.74 -1.48
C GLY A 251 4.95 3.31 -0.10
N PRO A 252 5.58 2.12 0.01
CA PRO A 252 6.23 1.68 1.25
C PRO A 252 7.32 2.64 1.76
N ALA A 253 8.08 3.30 0.88
CA ALA A 253 9.10 4.27 1.29
C ALA A 253 8.50 5.49 1.98
N CYS A 254 7.47 6.12 1.39
CA CYS A 254 6.77 7.24 2.03
C CYS A 254 6.09 6.81 3.34
N TRP A 255 5.55 5.59 3.40
CA TRP A 255 4.96 5.06 4.63
C TRP A 255 5.99 4.86 5.75
N LEU A 256 7.18 4.36 5.43
CA LEU A 256 8.29 4.24 6.38
C LEU A 256 8.75 5.62 6.87
N TRP A 257 8.81 6.62 6.00
CA TRP A 257 9.14 7.99 6.40
C TRP A 257 8.15 8.54 7.43
N ASP A 258 6.85 8.39 7.16
CA ASP A 258 5.81 8.81 8.09
C ASP A 258 5.88 8.06 9.43
N TYR A 259 6.10 6.74 9.39
CA TYR A 259 6.28 5.95 10.61
C TYR A 259 7.49 6.41 11.41
N LEU A 260 8.63 6.62 10.75
CA LEU A 260 9.86 7.02 11.41
C LEU A 260 9.72 8.39 12.08
N ARG A 261 9.32 9.41 11.31
CA ARG A 261 9.26 10.78 11.83
C ARG A 261 8.21 10.94 12.93
N ARG A 262 7.14 10.14 12.94
CA ARG A 262 6.05 10.22 13.93
C ARG A 262 6.21 9.29 15.14
N SER A 263 6.99 8.22 15.02
CA SER A 263 7.20 7.27 16.14
C SER A 263 8.21 7.74 17.18
N GLY A 264 9.09 8.68 16.80
CA GLY A 264 10.20 9.13 17.64
C GLY A 264 11.42 8.20 17.62
N ALA A 265 11.43 7.14 16.79
CA ALA A 265 12.60 6.30 16.58
C ALA A 265 13.74 7.07 15.89
N ALA A 266 14.99 6.62 16.09
CA ALA A 266 16.17 7.20 15.45
C ALA A 266 16.51 6.58 14.08
N GLY A 267 15.79 5.53 13.69
CA GLY A 267 16.01 4.83 12.43
C GLY A 267 15.43 3.43 12.44
N PHE A 268 16.00 2.58 11.59
CA PHE A 268 15.57 1.22 11.32
C PHE A 268 16.68 0.20 11.57
N LEU A 269 16.27 -0.99 12.00
CA LEU A 269 17.11 -2.19 12.01
C LEU A 269 16.50 -3.26 11.09
N VAL A 270 17.30 -3.74 10.13
CA VAL A 270 16.92 -4.83 9.23
C VAL A 270 17.78 -6.07 9.50
N PRO A 271 17.18 -7.20 9.90
CA PRO A 271 17.83 -8.52 9.81
C PRO A 271 18.03 -8.89 8.34
N LEU A 272 19.22 -8.61 7.79
CA LEU A 272 19.52 -8.73 6.37
C LEU A 272 20.13 -10.10 6.07
N SER A 273 19.42 -10.95 5.32
CA SER A 273 19.86 -12.31 4.99
C SER A 273 20.64 -12.41 3.68
N GLY A 274 20.60 -11.38 2.83
CA GLY A 274 21.13 -11.43 1.47
C GLY A 274 20.24 -12.22 0.49
N GLY A 275 19.03 -12.60 0.93
CA GLY A 275 17.95 -13.10 0.09
C GLY A 275 16.95 -12.00 -0.31
N ALA A 276 16.14 -12.32 -1.32
CA ALA A 276 15.22 -11.40 -2.00
C ALA A 276 14.46 -10.46 -1.05
N ASP A 277 13.75 -11.00 -0.07
CA ASP A 277 12.79 -10.23 0.72
C ASP A 277 13.46 -9.19 1.62
N SER A 278 14.48 -9.60 2.39
CA SER A 278 15.22 -8.67 3.25
C SER A 278 15.98 -7.61 2.44
N SER A 279 16.46 -7.97 1.25
CA SER A 279 17.09 -7.04 0.32
C SER A 279 16.07 -6.04 -0.25
N SER A 280 14.83 -6.46 -0.52
CA SER A 280 13.76 -5.55 -0.93
C SER A 280 13.43 -4.54 0.18
N VAL A 281 13.35 -4.98 1.44
CA VAL A 281 13.14 -4.07 2.59
C VAL A 281 14.25 -3.03 2.67
N ALA A 282 15.51 -3.45 2.60
CA ALA A 282 16.66 -2.52 2.62
C ALA A 282 16.61 -1.55 1.44
N ALA A 283 16.31 -2.04 0.23
CA ALA A 283 16.20 -1.20 -0.97
C ALA A 283 15.07 -0.15 -0.86
N ILE A 284 13.94 -0.50 -0.24
CA ILE A 284 12.83 0.43 0.01
C ILE A 284 13.26 1.54 1.00
N VAL A 285 14.01 1.20 2.05
CA VAL A 285 14.57 2.23 2.96
C VAL A 285 15.59 3.10 2.22
N GLY A 286 16.37 2.52 1.30
CA GLY A 286 17.23 3.25 0.39
C GLY A 286 16.46 4.24 -0.49
N ALA A 287 15.35 3.80 -1.11
CA ALA A 287 14.46 4.64 -1.89
C ALA A 287 13.85 5.78 -1.05
N MET A 288 13.46 5.49 0.21
CA MET A 288 13.03 6.51 1.17
C MET A 288 14.10 7.59 1.36
N CYS A 289 15.36 7.20 1.58
CA CYS A 289 16.45 8.16 1.72
C CYS A 289 16.66 9.01 0.45
N GLN A 290 16.51 8.41 -0.75
CA GLN A 290 16.56 9.15 -2.02
C GLN A 290 15.45 10.19 -2.12
N LEU A 291 14.21 9.82 -1.78
CA LEU A 291 13.06 10.74 -1.78
C LEU A 291 13.26 11.89 -0.78
N VAL A 292 13.73 11.57 0.42
CA VAL A 292 13.97 12.56 1.48
C VAL A 292 15.04 13.57 1.06
N VAL A 293 16.18 13.11 0.53
CA VAL A 293 17.24 14.01 0.04
C VAL A 293 16.75 14.85 -1.14
N ALA A 294 15.92 14.29 -2.03
CA ALA A 294 15.31 15.05 -3.12
C ALA A 294 14.39 16.17 -2.59
N ALA A 295 13.57 15.90 -1.58
CA ALA A 295 12.71 16.90 -0.94
C ALA A 295 13.51 17.97 -0.18
N VAL A 296 14.60 17.59 0.49
CA VAL A 296 15.55 18.54 1.11
C VAL A 296 16.17 19.46 0.05
N ARG A 297 16.63 18.91 -1.08
CA ARG A 297 17.16 19.69 -2.21
C ARG A 297 16.11 20.60 -2.84
N ALA A 298 14.84 20.21 -2.81
CA ALA A 298 13.72 21.03 -3.25
C ALA A 298 13.34 22.14 -2.24
N GLY A 299 13.93 22.14 -1.05
CA GLY A 299 13.69 23.15 -0.02
C GLY A 299 12.40 22.96 0.76
N ASP A 300 11.89 21.72 0.88
CA ASP A 300 10.71 21.44 1.71
C ASP A 300 11.03 21.69 3.20
N PRO A 301 10.41 22.71 3.83
CA PRO A 301 10.77 23.11 5.20
C PRO A 301 10.43 22.03 6.23
N GLN A 302 9.32 21.30 6.04
CA GLN A 302 8.88 20.27 6.98
C GLN A 302 9.81 19.06 6.91
N VAL A 303 10.16 18.61 5.70
CA VAL A 303 11.09 17.49 5.52
C VAL A 303 12.47 17.86 6.06
N ILE A 304 12.94 19.09 5.84
CA ILE A 304 14.21 19.58 6.39
C ILE A 304 14.21 19.51 7.93
N ASP A 305 13.16 19.99 8.59
CA ASP A 305 13.07 19.98 10.04
C ASP A 305 12.96 18.54 10.60
N ASP A 306 12.19 17.68 9.93
CA ASP A 306 12.06 16.27 10.29
C ASP A 306 13.38 15.51 10.12
N VAL A 307 14.12 15.73 9.03
CA VAL A 307 15.43 15.12 8.80
C VAL A 307 16.43 15.52 9.86
N ARG A 308 16.49 16.82 10.21
CA ARG A 308 17.38 17.30 11.28
C ARG A 308 17.12 16.60 12.59
N ARG A 309 15.85 16.51 12.97
CA ARG A 309 15.42 15.86 14.21
C ARG A 309 15.68 14.35 14.20
N VAL A 310 15.25 13.65 13.15
CA VAL A 310 15.27 12.18 13.09
C VAL A 310 16.70 11.66 12.90
N ALA A 311 17.48 12.27 12.02
CA ALA A 311 18.84 11.83 11.71
C ALA A 311 19.94 12.55 12.52
N GLY A 312 19.55 13.45 13.45
CA GLY A 312 20.49 14.15 14.34
C GLY A 312 21.44 15.09 13.60
N TYR A 313 20.97 15.82 12.58
CA TYR A 313 21.78 16.86 11.94
C TYR A 313 21.72 18.17 12.73
N GLY A 314 22.84 18.90 12.75
CA GLY A 314 22.89 20.25 13.31
C GLY A 314 22.03 21.26 12.53
N SER A 315 21.85 22.47 13.07
CA SER A 315 21.01 23.50 12.43
C SER A 315 21.47 23.88 11.02
N GLU A 316 22.78 23.88 10.77
CA GLU A 316 23.38 24.23 9.47
C GLU A 316 23.70 23.00 8.60
N GLU A 317 23.51 21.79 9.11
CA GLU A 317 23.85 20.56 8.41
C GLU A 317 22.61 19.91 7.78
N LEU A 318 22.76 19.41 6.55
CA LEU A 318 21.73 18.66 5.84
C LEU A 318 22.39 17.53 5.03
N PRO A 319 21.71 16.39 4.83
CA PRO A 319 22.25 15.31 4.02
C PRO A 319 22.43 15.79 2.58
N SER A 320 23.65 15.64 2.09
CA SER A 320 23.97 15.98 0.70
C SER A 320 23.61 14.85 -0.24
N GLU A 321 23.86 13.59 0.17
CA GLU A 321 23.66 12.38 -0.62
C GLU A 321 22.78 11.35 0.10
N PRO A 322 21.97 10.56 -0.63
CA PRO A 322 21.08 9.55 -0.02
C PRO A 322 21.80 8.54 0.87
N GLY A 323 23.02 8.14 0.50
CA GLY A 323 23.80 7.16 1.27
C GLY A 323 24.29 7.70 2.61
N GLU A 324 24.54 9.00 2.72
CA GLU A 324 24.90 9.65 3.98
C GLU A 324 23.75 9.56 4.99
N LEU A 325 22.54 9.86 4.52
CA LEU A 325 21.32 9.74 5.31
C LEU A 325 21.05 8.28 5.70
N ALA A 326 21.21 7.34 4.76
CA ALA A 326 21.04 5.92 5.02
C ALA A 326 22.01 5.39 6.09
N GLY A 327 23.26 5.89 6.15
CA GLY A 327 24.24 5.48 7.16
C GLY A 327 23.87 5.87 8.59
N ARG A 328 23.02 6.90 8.74
CA ARG A 328 22.44 7.32 10.02
C ARG A 328 21.15 6.57 10.32
N LEU A 329 20.26 6.42 9.34
CA LEU A 329 18.91 5.91 9.54
C LEU A 329 18.76 4.39 9.41
N LEU A 330 19.64 3.70 8.69
CA LEU A 330 19.50 2.28 8.41
C LEU A 330 20.69 1.49 8.95
N SER A 331 20.39 0.58 9.88
CA SER A 331 21.32 -0.43 10.36
C SER A 331 20.89 -1.82 9.89
N CYS A 332 21.78 -2.54 9.21
CA CYS A 332 21.54 -3.88 8.72
C CYS A 332 22.43 -4.88 9.44
N VAL A 333 21.86 -5.99 9.91
CA VAL A 333 22.62 -7.06 10.56
C VAL A 333 22.47 -8.40 9.83
N TYR A 334 23.59 -8.97 9.40
CA TYR A 334 23.66 -10.34 8.90
C TYR A 334 24.01 -11.29 10.05
N MET A 335 23.16 -12.29 10.30
CA MET A 335 23.31 -13.25 11.40
C MET A 335 23.49 -14.67 10.84
N GLY A 336 24.73 -14.97 10.50
CA GLY A 336 25.13 -16.24 9.90
C GLY A 336 25.34 -17.36 10.92
N THR A 337 25.42 -18.58 10.39
CA THR A 337 25.81 -19.80 11.12
C THR A 337 26.90 -20.52 10.34
N VAL A 338 27.42 -21.63 10.87
CA VAL A 338 28.31 -22.54 10.12
C VAL A 338 27.72 -23.05 8.81
N ASN A 339 26.38 -23.03 8.66
CA ASN A 339 25.69 -23.48 7.45
C ASN A 339 25.50 -22.36 6.41
N SER A 340 25.81 -21.11 6.77
CA SER A 340 25.56 -19.96 5.91
C SER A 340 26.64 -19.80 4.85
N SER A 341 26.24 -19.54 3.61
CA SER A 341 27.16 -19.43 2.49
C SER A 341 27.94 -18.11 2.50
N ARG A 342 29.08 -18.10 1.80
CA ARG A 342 29.88 -16.87 1.63
C ARG A 342 29.13 -15.88 0.74
N GLU A 343 28.38 -16.40 -0.23
CA GLU A 343 27.66 -15.67 -1.24
C GLU A 343 26.49 -14.87 -0.65
N THR A 344 25.68 -15.46 0.26
CA THR A 344 24.60 -14.74 0.95
C THR A 344 25.14 -13.58 1.79
N ARG A 345 26.22 -13.84 2.55
CA ARG A 345 26.92 -12.84 3.35
C ARG A 345 27.44 -11.68 2.50
N GLU A 346 28.05 -12.00 1.37
CA GLU A 346 28.64 -11.00 0.47
C GLU A 346 27.58 -10.13 -0.20
N ARG A 347 26.46 -10.72 -0.65
CA ARG A 347 25.33 -9.95 -1.20
C ARG A 347 24.75 -8.97 -0.18
N ALA A 348 24.60 -9.40 1.07
CA ALA A 348 24.13 -8.52 2.14
C ALA A 348 25.08 -7.33 2.36
N ARG A 349 26.40 -7.59 2.41
CA ARG A 349 27.44 -6.56 2.56
C ARG A 349 27.41 -5.55 1.42
N LEU A 350 27.47 -6.04 0.17
CA LEU A 350 27.51 -5.21 -1.03
C LEU A 350 26.24 -4.34 -1.16
N LEU A 351 25.08 -4.87 -0.78
CA LEU A 351 23.84 -4.08 -0.80
C LEU A 351 23.88 -2.92 0.19
N CYS A 352 24.35 -3.17 1.42
CA CYS A 352 24.53 -2.11 2.39
C CYS A 352 25.50 -1.03 1.91
N GLU A 353 26.59 -1.42 1.24
CA GLU A 353 27.55 -0.48 0.66
C GLU A 353 26.93 0.39 -0.44
N GLN A 354 26.12 -0.21 -1.32
CA GLN A 354 25.43 0.53 -2.38
C GLN A 354 24.35 1.47 -1.84
N ILE A 355 23.66 1.09 -0.75
CA ILE A 355 22.67 1.93 -0.09
C ILE A 355 23.35 3.02 0.77
N GLY A 356 24.54 2.77 1.30
CA GLY A 356 25.20 3.60 2.31
C GLY A 356 24.80 3.24 3.75
N ALA A 357 24.18 2.09 3.98
CA ALA A 357 23.69 1.66 5.29
C ALA A 357 24.81 1.19 6.22
N TYR A 358 24.63 1.35 7.54
CA TYR A 358 25.51 0.72 8.52
C TYR A 358 25.32 -0.79 8.51
N HIS A 359 26.40 -1.56 8.38
CA HIS A 359 26.33 -3.02 8.30
C HIS A 359 27.11 -3.72 9.41
N LEU A 360 26.46 -4.67 10.08
CA LEU A 360 27.05 -5.57 11.06
C LEU A 360 26.92 -7.02 10.57
N SER A 361 27.97 -7.82 10.78
CA SER A 361 27.98 -9.23 10.40
C SER A 361 28.43 -10.08 11.59
N LEU A 362 27.56 -10.99 12.04
CA LEU A 362 27.71 -11.78 13.26
C LEU A 362 27.56 -13.27 12.97
N SER A 363 28.22 -14.12 13.75
CA SER A 363 27.86 -15.55 13.88
C SER A 363 27.01 -15.73 15.13
N ILE A 364 25.95 -16.55 15.03
CA ILE A 364 25.07 -16.90 16.16
C ILE A 364 25.35 -18.30 16.72
N ASP A 365 26.35 -19.01 16.20
CA ASP A 365 26.60 -20.43 16.53
C ASP A 365 26.85 -20.64 18.03
N SER A 366 27.60 -19.73 18.68
CA SER A 366 27.87 -19.79 20.11
C SER A 366 26.60 -19.68 20.96
N VAL A 367 25.67 -18.82 20.56
CA VAL A 367 24.39 -18.61 21.27
C VAL A 367 23.46 -19.80 21.04
N VAL A 368 23.41 -20.33 19.82
CA VAL A 368 22.64 -21.54 19.49
C VAL A 368 23.16 -22.73 20.30
N GLU A 369 24.47 -22.92 20.34
CA GLU A 369 25.11 -24.01 21.07
C GLU A 369 24.87 -23.89 22.58
N ALA A 370 24.90 -22.69 23.15
CA ALA A 370 24.58 -22.48 24.56
C ALA A 370 23.14 -22.92 24.90
N VAL A 371 22.16 -22.58 24.05
CA VAL A 371 20.76 -22.95 24.28
C VAL A 371 20.52 -24.44 24.08
N VAL A 372 21.07 -25.03 23.01
CA VAL A 372 20.94 -26.47 22.74
C VAL A 372 21.67 -27.29 23.81
N GLY A 373 22.84 -26.84 24.25
CA GLY A 373 23.60 -27.45 25.34
C GLY A 373 22.85 -27.45 26.66
N LEU A 374 22.21 -26.33 27.02
CA LEU A 374 21.33 -26.24 28.20
C LEU A 374 20.16 -27.22 28.10
N PHE A 375 19.48 -27.29 26.96
CA PHE A 375 18.39 -28.25 26.74
C PHE A 375 18.87 -29.70 26.91
N ALA A 376 20.01 -30.05 26.30
CA ALA A 376 20.57 -31.39 26.40
C ALA A 376 20.94 -31.75 27.84
N ALA A 377 21.60 -30.85 28.56
CA ALA A 377 22.00 -31.08 29.94
C ALA A 377 20.79 -31.19 30.89
N ALA A 378 19.82 -30.29 30.77
CA ALA A 378 18.72 -30.15 31.74
C ALA A 378 17.52 -31.06 31.45
N VAL A 379 17.23 -31.39 30.19
CA VAL A 379 15.96 -32.06 29.80
C VAL A 379 16.17 -33.51 29.39
N THR A 380 17.29 -33.82 28.71
CA THR A 380 17.46 -35.12 28.04
C THR A 380 18.57 -35.99 28.65
N GLY A 381 19.19 -35.55 29.75
CA GLY A 381 20.29 -36.28 30.38
C GLY A 381 21.56 -36.35 29.52
N GLY A 382 21.81 -35.32 28.70
CA GLY A 382 22.97 -35.20 27.82
C GLY A 382 22.73 -35.56 26.36
N ARG A 383 21.54 -36.05 25.98
CA ARG A 383 21.22 -36.38 24.58
C ARG A 383 20.92 -35.12 23.76
N ARG A 384 21.65 -34.92 22.66
CA ARG A 384 21.46 -33.76 21.79
C ARG A 384 20.50 -34.06 20.63
N PRO A 385 19.61 -33.12 20.24
CA PRO A 385 18.86 -33.22 19.00
C PRO A 385 19.81 -33.15 17.80
N ALA A 386 19.46 -33.84 16.71
CA ALA A 386 20.23 -33.83 15.48
C ALA A 386 19.43 -33.27 14.29
N PHE A 387 20.13 -32.68 13.31
CA PHE A 387 19.52 -32.36 12.01
C PHE A 387 19.14 -33.64 11.27
N LYS A 388 18.18 -33.55 10.35
CA LYS A 388 17.73 -34.69 9.54
C LYS A 388 18.88 -35.28 8.71
N ALA A 389 19.76 -34.42 8.19
CA ALA A 389 21.02 -34.79 7.52
C ALA A 389 21.95 -35.67 8.39
N HIS A 390 21.81 -35.61 9.71
CA HIS A 390 22.59 -36.38 10.68
C HIS A 390 21.74 -37.44 11.41
N GLY A 391 20.63 -37.86 10.82
CA GLY A 391 19.77 -38.93 11.35
C GLY A 391 18.76 -38.50 12.42
N GLY A 392 18.58 -37.20 12.64
CA GLY A 392 17.56 -36.67 13.55
C GLY A 392 16.12 -36.83 13.03
N THR A 393 15.16 -36.84 13.95
CA THR A 393 13.73 -36.87 13.58
C THR A 393 13.26 -35.55 12.96
N THR A 394 12.09 -35.56 12.29
CA THR A 394 11.47 -34.33 11.77
C THR A 394 11.25 -33.27 12.86
N ALA A 395 10.91 -33.71 14.08
CA ALA A 395 10.70 -32.81 15.21
C ALA A 395 12.02 -32.15 15.66
N GLU A 396 13.11 -32.92 15.76
CA GLU A 396 14.43 -32.40 16.10
C GLU A 396 14.94 -31.42 15.05
N ASN A 397 14.83 -31.79 13.78
CA ASN A 397 15.26 -30.96 12.66
C ASN A 397 14.54 -29.61 12.65
N LEU A 398 13.21 -29.63 12.77
CA LEU A 398 12.41 -28.41 12.82
C LEU A 398 12.69 -27.59 14.08
N ALA A 399 12.94 -28.23 15.23
CA ALA A 399 13.30 -27.53 16.46
C ALA A 399 14.65 -26.79 16.35
N LEU A 400 15.66 -27.43 15.74
CA LEU A 400 16.98 -26.85 15.51
C LEU A 400 16.95 -25.67 14.52
N GLN A 401 16.12 -25.74 13.47
CA GLN A 401 15.92 -24.59 12.59
C GLN A 401 15.18 -23.45 13.29
N ASN A 402 14.10 -23.78 14.00
CA ASN A 402 13.28 -22.80 14.69
C ASN A 402 14.06 -22.05 15.78
N ILE A 403 14.96 -22.72 16.52
CA ILE A 403 15.72 -22.05 17.58
C ILE A 403 16.71 -21.04 17.00
N GLN A 404 17.37 -21.36 15.88
CA GLN A 404 18.20 -20.42 15.15
C GLN A 404 17.38 -19.21 14.68
N ALA A 405 16.19 -19.44 14.11
CA ALA A 405 15.30 -18.38 13.64
C ALA A 405 14.84 -17.43 14.77
N ARG A 406 14.49 -17.98 15.94
CA ARG A 406 14.08 -17.17 17.11
C ARG A 406 15.22 -16.40 17.75
N LEU A 407 16.42 -16.99 17.81
CA LEU A 407 17.59 -16.30 18.38
C LEU A 407 18.00 -15.09 17.52
N ARG A 408 17.82 -15.16 16.19
CA ARG A 408 17.99 -13.99 15.33
C ARG A 408 17.03 -12.87 15.69
N MET A 409 15.77 -13.17 16.00
CA MET A 409 14.79 -12.17 16.45
C MET A 409 15.23 -11.54 17.78
N VAL A 410 15.62 -12.35 18.77
CA VAL A 410 16.11 -11.85 20.07
C VAL A 410 17.28 -10.89 19.89
N LEU A 411 18.26 -11.26 19.06
CA LEU A 411 19.41 -10.41 18.76
C LEU A 411 19.02 -9.14 17.98
N ALA A 412 18.10 -9.23 17.03
CA ALA A 412 17.62 -8.08 16.27
C ALA A 412 17.02 -7.01 17.20
N PHE A 413 16.16 -7.40 18.14
CA PHE A 413 15.58 -6.45 19.11
C PHE A 413 16.61 -5.90 20.10
N LEU A 414 17.56 -6.73 20.57
CA LEU A 414 18.65 -6.27 21.42
C LEU A 414 19.49 -5.20 20.71
N LEU A 415 19.86 -5.46 19.45
CA LEU A 415 20.59 -4.51 18.62
C LEU A 415 19.75 -3.26 18.35
N ALA A 416 18.46 -3.38 18.08
CA ALA A 416 17.61 -2.23 17.80
C ALA A 416 17.55 -1.26 19.01
N GLN A 417 17.60 -1.79 20.22
CA GLN A 417 17.61 -1.00 21.46
C GLN A 417 18.99 -0.43 21.82
N LEU A 418 20.08 -1.15 21.51
CA LEU A 418 21.42 -0.80 22.02
C LEU A 418 22.42 -0.37 20.96
N LEU A 419 22.16 -0.56 19.67
CA LEU A 419 23.09 -0.17 18.61
C LEU A 419 23.27 1.36 18.53
N PRO A 420 22.22 2.19 18.68
CA PRO A 420 22.40 3.64 18.80
C PRO A 420 23.29 4.02 19.99
N TRP A 421 23.15 3.35 21.14
CA TRP A 421 24.04 3.52 22.30
C TRP A 421 25.48 3.11 21.99
N ALA A 422 25.68 1.91 21.43
CA ALA A 422 27.00 1.37 21.09
C ALA A 422 27.74 2.23 20.05
N ARG A 423 27.00 2.97 19.22
CA ARG A 423 27.54 3.91 18.22
C ARG A 423 27.67 5.34 18.74
N GLY A 424 27.28 5.63 19.98
CA GLY A 424 27.32 6.98 20.56
C GLY A 424 26.30 7.95 19.96
N LEU A 425 25.26 7.46 19.29
CA LEU A 425 24.25 8.28 18.59
C LEU A 425 23.14 8.82 19.52
N ASN A 426 23.04 8.29 20.75
CA ASN A 426 22.00 8.69 21.71
C ASN A 426 22.13 10.12 22.25
N ASN A 427 23.29 10.75 22.07
CA ASN A 427 23.60 12.07 22.64
C ASN A 427 23.21 13.25 21.72
N GLN A 428 22.57 12.99 20.57
CA GLN A 428 22.25 14.00 19.54
C GLN A 428 20.76 14.40 19.48
N GLY A 429 20.00 14.24 20.58
CA GLY A 429 18.65 14.82 20.73
C GLY A 429 17.47 13.97 20.23
N GLY A 430 17.69 12.69 19.87
CA GLY A 430 16.64 11.73 19.49
C GLY A 430 16.55 10.52 20.43
N ALA A 431 15.44 9.78 20.41
CA ALA A 431 15.29 8.56 21.21
C ALA A 431 16.24 7.47 20.70
N GLY A 432 17.06 6.90 21.59
CA GLY A 432 18.16 6.01 21.27
C GLY A 432 17.81 4.58 20.85
N TRP A 433 16.75 4.38 20.05
CA TRP A 433 16.27 3.07 19.61
C TRP A 433 15.85 3.06 18.13
N LEU A 434 15.85 1.87 17.52
CA LEU A 434 15.53 1.63 16.11
C LEU A 434 14.25 0.80 15.98
N LEU A 435 13.46 1.05 14.94
CA LEU A 435 12.36 0.19 14.54
C LEU A 435 12.89 -1.06 13.84
N VAL A 436 12.55 -2.24 14.35
CA VAL A 436 12.87 -3.51 13.68
C VAL A 436 11.93 -3.69 12.51
N LEU A 437 12.50 -3.91 11.31
CA LEU A 437 11.74 -4.17 10.09
C LEU A 437 11.66 -5.67 9.81
N GLY A 438 10.44 -6.17 9.64
CA GLY A 438 10.17 -7.53 9.20
C GLY A 438 10.27 -7.66 7.68
N SER A 439 10.51 -8.88 7.20
CA SER A 439 10.71 -9.18 5.78
C SER A 439 9.88 -10.37 5.27
N ALA A 440 8.84 -10.79 6.00
CA ALA A 440 7.93 -11.82 5.49
C ALA A 440 7.10 -11.24 4.32
N ASN A 441 6.92 -11.98 3.24
CA ASN A 441 6.04 -11.57 2.13
C ASN A 441 4.61 -12.13 2.27
N VAL A 442 3.68 -11.67 1.42
CA VAL A 442 2.26 -12.00 1.54
C VAL A 442 1.97 -13.49 1.31
N ASP A 443 2.72 -14.16 0.44
CA ASP A 443 2.50 -15.56 0.05
C ASP A 443 2.96 -16.49 1.17
N GLU A 444 4.12 -16.23 1.78
CA GLU A 444 4.62 -16.91 2.98
C GLU A 444 3.67 -16.72 4.17
N CYS A 445 3.19 -15.49 4.37
CA CYS A 445 2.22 -15.18 5.43
C CYS A 445 0.89 -15.92 5.22
N LEU A 446 0.43 -16.06 3.98
CA LEU A 446 -0.80 -16.79 3.64
C LEU A 446 -0.65 -18.29 3.89
N ARG A 447 0.46 -18.87 3.45
CA ARG A 447 0.79 -20.29 3.65
C ARG A 447 1.16 -20.61 5.10
N GLY A 448 1.59 -19.60 5.85
CA GLY A 448 2.17 -19.70 7.18
C GLY A 448 3.55 -20.38 7.19
N TYR A 449 4.31 -20.16 6.11
CA TYR A 449 5.69 -20.65 5.93
C TYR A 449 6.68 -19.69 6.57
N LEU A 450 6.67 -19.66 7.90
CA LEU A 450 7.52 -18.84 8.75
C LEU A 450 7.59 -19.45 10.15
N THR A 451 8.65 -19.19 10.90
CA THR A 451 8.72 -19.63 12.30
C THR A 451 7.98 -18.63 13.17
N LYS A 452 7.05 -19.10 14.00
CA LYS A 452 6.35 -18.20 14.93
C LYS A 452 7.37 -17.57 15.89
N TYR A 453 7.43 -16.24 15.89
CA TYR A 453 8.38 -15.40 16.66
C TYR A 453 9.84 -15.49 16.20
N ASP A 454 10.10 -15.69 14.92
CA ASP A 454 11.39 -15.36 14.28
C ASP A 454 11.40 -13.90 13.78
N CYS A 455 12.34 -13.55 12.89
CA CYS A 455 12.42 -12.22 12.28
C CYS A 455 11.24 -11.85 11.38
N SER A 456 10.26 -12.73 11.16
CA SER A 456 8.94 -12.36 10.63
C SER A 456 8.11 -11.56 11.65
N SER A 457 8.43 -11.66 12.95
CA SER A 457 7.93 -10.84 14.04
C SER A 457 8.88 -9.67 14.30
N ALA A 458 8.43 -8.47 13.99
CA ALA A 458 9.16 -7.21 14.06
C ALA A 458 8.18 -6.09 14.49
N ASP A 459 8.61 -4.83 14.47
CA ASP A 459 7.73 -3.70 14.80
C ASP A 459 6.77 -3.40 13.65
N ILE A 460 7.30 -3.32 12.42
CA ILE A 460 6.54 -3.09 11.19
C ILE A 460 7.16 -3.85 10.01
N ASN A 461 6.37 -4.15 8.99
CA ASN A 461 6.83 -4.85 7.78
C ASN A 461 6.38 -4.13 6.50
N PRO A 462 7.28 -3.48 5.75
CA PRO A 462 6.92 -2.73 4.55
C PRO A 462 6.55 -3.62 3.35
N ILE A 463 6.90 -4.91 3.38
CA ILE A 463 6.64 -5.85 2.27
C ILE A 463 5.62 -6.95 2.58
N GLY A 464 5.05 -6.96 3.79
CA GLY A 464 4.16 -8.04 4.27
C GLY A 464 2.86 -8.23 3.48
N SER A 465 2.54 -7.29 2.59
CA SER A 465 1.42 -7.39 1.66
C SER A 465 1.84 -7.35 0.20
N ILE A 466 3.07 -7.75 -0.14
CA ILE A 466 3.60 -7.80 -1.51
C ILE A 466 3.86 -9.27 -1.92
N SER A 467 3.47 -9.64 -3.14
CA SER A 467 3.70 -10.97 -3.70
C SER A 467 5.18 -11.25 -3.95
N LYS A 468 5.61 -12.51 -3.83
CA LYS A 468 7.00 -12.89 -4.16
C LYS A 468 7.34 -12.59 -5.62
N THR A 469 6.36 -12.75 -6.52
CA THR A 469 6.52 -12.43 -7.94
C THR A 469 6.76 -10.95 -8.19
N ASP A 470 6.06 -10.08 -7.46
CA ASP A 470 6.24 -8.63 -7.57
C ASP A 470 7.55 -8.18 -6.90
N LEU A 471 7.95 -8.81 -5.79
CA LEU A 471 9.25 -8.54 -5.17
C LEU A 471 10.42 -8.86 -6.11
N ARG A 472 10.36 -9.99 -6.85
CA ARG A 472 11.38 -10.32 -7.86
C ARG A 472 11.45 -9.28 -8.97
N SER A 473 10.30 -8.86 -9.48
CA SER A 473 10.23 -7.81 -10.53
C SER A 473 10.78 -6.48 -10.00
N PHE A 474 10.43 -6.12 -8.76
CA PHE A 474 10.99 -4.95 -8.08
C PHE A 474 12.50 -5.02 -7.90
N LEU A 475 13.08 -6.17 -7.54
CA LEU A 475 14.53 -6.31 -7.38
C LEU A 475 15.30 -6.03 -8.68
N GLN A 476 14.78 -6.53 -9.81
CA GLN A 476 15.37 -6.27 -11.13
C GLN A 476 15.27 -4.79 -11.51
N TRP A 477 14.11 -4.17 -11.28
CA TRP A 477 13.91 -2.74 -11.50
C TRP A 477 14.83 -1.90 -10.60
N ALA A 478 14.86 -2.18 -9.29
CA ALA A 478 15.67 -1.47 -8.30
C ALA A 478 17.17 -1.57 -8.60
N ALA A 479 17.64 -2.69 -9.16
CA ALA A 479 19.03 -2.86 -9.55
C ALA A 479 19.50 -1.78 -10.55
N THR A 480 18.59 -1.31 -11.40
CA THR A 480 18.87 -0.33 -12.45
C THR A 480 18.40 1.07 -12.06
N ASN A 481 17.14 1.18 -11.61
CA ASN A 481 16.46 2.46 -11.39
C ASN A 481 16.80 3.12 -10.05
N LEU A 482 17.20 2.34 -9.03
CA LEU A 482 17.67 2.88 -7.74
C LEU A 482 19.20 2.86 -7.61
N GLY A 483 19.92 2.31 -8.59
CA GLY A 483 21.38 2.21 -8.59
C GLY A 483 21.95 1.05 -7.74
N TYR A 484 21.11 0.12 -7.27
CA TYR A 484 21.50 -0.98 -6.38
C TYR A 484 21.81 -2.27 -7.15
N SER A 485 22.84 -2.24 -8.01
CA SER A 485 23.11 -3.31 -8.99
C SER A 485 23.27 -4.72 -8.41
N VAL A 486 23.64 -4.87 -7.14
CA VAL A 486 23.73 -6.20 -6.49
C VAL A 486 22.37 -6.90 -6.41
N LEU A 487 21.26 -6.16 -6.44
CA LEU A 487 19.91 -6.73 -6.37
C LEU A 487 19.59 -7.67 -7.55
N ALA A 488 20.22 -7.46 -8.71
CA ALA A 488 20.12 -8.40 -9.84
C ALA A 488 20.73 -9.77 -9.50
N GLN A 489 21.82 -9.79 -8.74
CA GLN A 489 22.45 -11.03 -8.26
C GLN A 489 21.61 -11.68 -7.16
N VAL A 490 20.97 -10.88 -6.30
CA VAL A 490 20.04 -11.37 -5.28
C VAL A 490 18.84 -12.05 -5.91
N GLU A 491 18.24 -11.45 -6.94
CA GLU A 491 17.07 -12.03 -7.64
C GLU A 491 17.43 -13.31 -8.39
N ALA A 492 18.60 -13.36 -9.02
CA ALA A 492 19.07 -14.54 -9.75
C ALA A 492 19.48 -15.70 -8.82
N ALA A 493 19.71 -15.45 -7.52
CA ALA A 493 20.10 -16.49 -6.58
C ALA A 493 18.92 -17.44 -6.28
N PRO A 494 19.18 -18.76 -6.16
CA PRO A 494 18.13 -19.71 -5.81
C PRO A 494 17.57 -19.42 -4.40
N PRO A 495 16.24 -19.43 -4.20
CA PRO A 495 15.63 -19.20 -2.89
C PRO A 495 15.81 -20.43 -1.99
N THR A 496 16.75 -20.35 -1.05
CA THR A 496 17.11 -21.42 -0.12
C THR A 496 17.20 -20.90 1.32
N ALA A 497 16.67 -21.65 2.27
CA ALA A 497 16.86 -21.40 3.70
C ALA A 497 18.12 -22.13 4.19
N GLU A 498 19.21 -21.41 4.44
CA GLU A 498 20.50 -21.95 4.93
C GLU A 498 20.44 -22.26 6.44
N LEU A 499 19.48 -23.07 6.87
CA LEU A 499 19.24 -23.43 8.28
C LEU A 499 19.61 -24.88 8.62
N GLU A 500 19.87 -25.71 7.60
CA GLU A 500 20.33 -27.09 7.72
C GLU A 500 21.74 -27.25 7.13
N PRO A 501 22.56 -28.19 7.63
CA PRO A 501 23.83 -28.56 7.01
C PRO A 501 23.61 -29.08 5.59
N LEU A 502 24.43 -28.61 4.65
CA LEU A 502 24.45 -29.16 3.29
C LEU A 502 25.00 -30.59 3.33
N VAL A 503 24.23 -31.54 2.81
CA VAL A 503 24.71 -32.91 2.59
C VAL A 503 25.58 -32.91 1.33
N GLU A 504 26.81 -33.41 1.44
CA GLU A 504 27.76 -33.46 0.33
C GLU A 504 27.14 -34.18 -0.88
N GLY A 505 27.07 -33.50 -2.02
CA GLY A 505 26.43 -34.01 -3.25
C GLY A 505 24.93 -33.74 -3.40
N GLN A 506 24.26 -33.10 -2.42
CA GLN A 506 22.86 -32.66 -2.53
C GLN A 506 22.76 -31.14 -2.66
N GLN A 507 21.91 -30.67 -3.56
CA GLN A 507 21.60 -29.24 -3.66
C GLN A 507 20.82 -28.77 -2.42
N PRO A 508 20.99 -27.51 -1.99
CA PRO A 508 20.20 -26.94 -0.91
C PRO A 508 18.70 -27.05 -1.22
N GLN A 509 17.88 -27.28 -0.19
CA GLN A 509 16.44 -27.38 -0.36
C GLN A 509 15.85 -26.01 -0.74
N LEU A 510 15.11 -25.96 -1.86
CA LEU A 510 14.40 -24.77 -2.32
C LEU A 510 13.10 -24.57 -1.54
N ASP A 511 12.74 -23.32 -1.27
CA ASP A 511 11.52 -22.98 -0.51
C ASP A 511 10.25 -23.57 -1.15
N GLU A 512 10.11 -23.47 -2.47
CA GLU A 512 8.93 -23.98 -3.20
C GLU A 512 8.81 -25.52 -3.10
N VAL A 513 9.96 -26.21 -3.03
CA VAL A 513 10.01 -27.67 -2.87
C VAL A 513 9.59 -28.05 -1.45
N ASP A 514 10.06 -27.33 -0.43
CA ASP A 514 9.65 -27.58 0.96
C ASP A 514 8.16 -27.26 1.19
N MET A 515 7.66 -26.17 0.60
CA MET A 515 6.25 -25.80 0.70
C MET A 515 5.32 -26.77 -0.05
N GLY A 516 5.85 -27.49 -1.04
CA GLY A 516 5.11 -28.34 -1.98
C GLY A 516 4.31 -27.54 -3.02
N MET A 517 4.56 -26.24 -3.14
CA MET A 517 3.81 -25.30 -3.98
C MET A 517 4.72 -24.17 -4.46
N THR A 518 4.52 -23.73 -5.69
CA THR A 518 5.25 -22.56 -6.20
C THR A 518 4.63 -21.26 -5.68
N TYR A 519 5.41 -20.17 -5.66
CA TYR A 519 4.90 -18.85 -5.32
C TYR A 519 3.80 -18.39 -6.28
N ALA A 520 3.90 -18.73 -7.57
CA ALA A 520 2.85 -18.44 -8.55
C ALA A 520 1.53 -19.15 -8.21
N GLU A 521 1.59 -20.41 -7.75
CA GLU A 521 0.42 -21.13 -7.24
C GLU A 521 -0.12 -20.48 -5.97
N LEU A 522 0.73 -20.10 -5.02
CA LEU A 522 0.32 -19.43 -3.77
C LEU A 522 -0.41 -18.10 -4.03
N SER A 523 0.11 -17.24 -4.91
CA SER A 523 -0.56 -15.98 -5.25
C SER A 523 -1.90 -16.22 -5.96
N LEU A 524 -1.99 -17.26 -6.81
CA LEU A 524 -3.26 -17.68 -7.41
C LEU A 524 -4.26 -18.12 -6.33
N TYR A 525 -3.86 -18.99 -5.41
CA TYR A 525 -4.74 -19.44 -4.32
C TYR A 525 -5.16 -18.28 -3.41
N GLY A 526 -4.25 -17.34 -3.14
CA GLY A 526 -4.55 -16.12 -2.40
C GLY A 526 -5.66 -15.31 -3.05
N ARG A 527 -5.53 -15.00 -4.34
CA ARG A 527 -6.56 -14.29 -5.13
C ARG A 527 -7.89 -15.05 -5.18
N LEU A 528 -7.85 -16.36 -5.47
CA LEU A 528 -9.07 -17.18 -5.50
C LEU A 528 -9.77 -17.20 -4.14
N ARG A 529 -9.01 -17.37 -3.05
CA ARG A 529 -9.54 -17.42 -1.68
C ARG A 529 -10.14 -16.09 -1.24
N LYS A 530 -9.41 -14.99 -1.43
CA LYS A 530 -9.75 -13.69 -0.82
C LYS A 530 -10.55 -12.78 -1.75
N VAL A 531 -10.16 -12.69 -3.03
CA VAL A 531 -10.82 -11.82 -4.02
C VAL A 531 -12.04 -12.53 -4.61
N ALA A 532 -11.87 -13.75 -5.14
CA ALA A 532 -12.97 -14.52 -5.72
C ALA A 532 -13.84 -15.24 -4.68
N ARG A 533 -13.51 -15.13 -3.39
CA ARG A 533 -14.25 -15.73 -2.26
C ARG A 533 -14.42 -17.25 -2.37
N ALA A 534 -13.49 -17.94 -3.02
CA ALA A 534 -13.57 -19.38 -3.26
C ALA A 534 -13.12 -20.20 -2.04
N GLY A 535 -14.04 -20.96 -1.45
CA GLY A 535 -13.72 -22.08 -0.55
C GLY A 535 -13.14 -23.30 -1.30
N PRO A 536 -12.80 -24.41 -0.62
CA PRO A 536 -12.03 -25.50 -1.24
C PRO A 536 -12.64 -26.09 -2.51
N ALA A 537 -13.94 -26.40 -2.51
CA ALA A 537 -14.60 -26.98 -3.67
C ALA A 537 -14.75 -25.98 -4.85
N ALA A 538 -14.98 -24.70 -4.54
CA ALA A 538 -15.05 -23.65 -5.56
C ALA A 538 -13.67 -23.39 -6.18
N MET A 539 -12.62 -23.39 -5.34
CA MET A 539 -11.24 -23.24 -5.80
C MET A 539 -10.82 -24.41 -6.69
N TYR A 540 -11.19 -25.66 -6.33
CA TYR A 540 -10.97 -26.81 -7.22
C TYR A 540 -11.59 -26.60 -8.60
N ASN A 541 -12.86 -26.17 -8.69
CA ASN A 541 -13.50 -25.95 -10.00
C ASN A 541 -12.78 -24.86 -10.82
N ALA A 542 -12.35 -23.78 -10.16
CA ALA A 542 -11.61 -22.70 -10.81
C ALA A 542 -10.25 -23.20 -11.34
N CYS A 543 -9.48 -23.91 -10.49
CA CYS A 543 -8.20 -24.51 -10.88
C CYS A 543 -8.37 -25.58 -11.98
N ALA A 544 -9.43 -26.39 -11.92
CA ALA A 544 -9.74 -27.40 -12.93
C ALA A 544 -10.01 -26.79 -14.31
N ALA A 545 -10.66 -25.63 -14.35
CA ALA A 545 -10.85 -24.87 -15.60
C ALA A 545 -9.54 -24.25 -16.10
N MET A 546 -8.70 -23.70 -15.21
CA MET A 546 -7.44 -23.03 -15.57
C MET A 546 -6.36 -24.02 -16.03
N TRP A 547 -6.24 -25.17 -15.37
CA TRP A 547 -5.21 -26.17 -15.63
C TRP A 547 -5.70 -27.36 -16.46
N GLN A 548 -6.81 -27.16 -17.18
CA GLN A 548 -7.37 -28.16 -18.06
C GLN A 548 -6.31 -28.60 -19.11
N GLY A 549 -6.05 -29.90 -19.18
CA GLY A 549 -5.04 -30.47 -20.09
C GLY A 549 -3.59 -30.32 -19.62
N GLN A 550 -3.33 -29.56 -18.55
CA GLN A 550 -2.00 -29.44 -17.94
C GLN A 550 -1.82 -30.39 -16.76
N LEU A 551 -2.85 -30.52 -15.91
CA LEU A 551 -2.85 -31.39 -14.75
C LEU A 551 -4.07 -32.32 -14.75
N THR A 552 -3.92 -33.50 -14.17
CA THR A 552 -5.06 -34.41 -13.95
C THR A 552 -5.99 -33.84 -12.87
N PRO A 553 -7.31 -34.10 -12.92
CA PRO A 553 -8.22 -33.65 -11.87
C PRO A 553 -7.79 -34.08 -10.46
N GLN A 554 -7.17 -35.25 -10.29
CA GLN A 554 -6.64 -35.70 -9.00
C GLN A 554 -5.41 -34.90 -8.55
N ALA A 555 -4.50 -34.56 -9.45
CA ALA A 555 -3.37 -33.70 -9.11
C ALA A 555 -3.84 -32.31 -8.63
N ILE A 556 -4.85 -31.75 -9.30
CA ILE A 556 -5.48 -30.47 -8.91
C ILE A 556 -6.16 -30.61 -7.54
N ALA A 557 -6.91 -31.69 -7.32
CA ALA A 557 -7.54 -31.98 -6.04
C ALA A 557 -6.52 -32.05 -4.90
N THR A 558 -5.39 -32.75 -5.11
CA THR A 558 -4.30 -32.86 -4.13
C THR A 558 -3.73 -31.49 -3.80
N LYS A 559 -3.35 -30.69 -4.80
CA LYS A 559 -2.81 -29.33 -4.60
C LYS A 559 -3.76 -28.43 -3.81
N VAL A 560 -5.03 -28.37 -4.19
CA VAL A 560 -6.03 -27.55 -3.48
C VAL A 560 -6.22 -28.02 -2.04
N LYS A 561 -6.27 -29.33 -1.80
CA LYS A 561 -6.38 -29.90 -0.45
C LYS A 561 -5.16 -29.59 0.40
N GLU A 562 -3.96 -29.68 -0.15
CA GLU A 562 -2.71 -29.35 0.54
C GLU A 562 -2.67 -27.87 0.93
N PHE A 563 -3.00 -26.97 0.00
CA PHE A 563 -3.11 -25.54 0.31
C PHE A 563 -4.03 -25.28 1.52
N PHE A 564 -5.28 -25.76 1.49
CA PHE A 564 -6.22 -25.52 2.58
C PHE A 564 -5.82 -26.20 3.89
N ARG A 565 -5.22 -27.40 3.84
CA ARG A 565 -4.69 -28.08 5.03
C ARG A 565 -3.64 -27.21 5.71
N PHE A 566 -2.63 -26.78 4.98
CA PHE A 566 -1.54 -25.98 5.54
C PHE A 566 -1.97 -24.57 5.94
N TYR A 567 -2.77 -23.90 5.10
CA TYR A 567 -3.38 -22.62 5.43
C TYR A 567 -4.11 -22.69 6.79
N SER A 568 -4.95 -23.71 6.96
CA SER A 568 -5.75 -23.87 8.18
C SER A 568 -4.92 -24.25 9.42
N MET A 569 -3.89 -25.08 9.24
CA MET A 569 -2.99 -25.49 10.32
C MET A 569 -2.14 -24.33 10.82
N ASN A 570 -1.68 -23.46 9.91
CA ASN A 570 -0.79 -22.35 10.24
C ASN A 570 -1.52 -21.02 10.49
N ARG A 571 -2.85 -20.97 10.40
CA ARG A 571 -3.59 -19.69 10.53
C ARG A 571 -3.34 -18.98 11.85
N HIS A 572 -3.08 -19.71 12.93
CA HIS A 572 -2.70 -19.18 14.24
C HIS A 572 -1.41 -18.33 14.24
N LYS A 573 -0.60 -18.38 13.17
CA LYS A 573 0.56 -17.50 12.98
C LYS A 573 0.11 -16.12 12.50
N ALA A 574 -0.96 -16.04 11.69
CA ALA A 574 -1.49 -14.79 11.16
C ALA A 574 -2.00 -13.82 12.24
N THR A 575 -2.42 -14.35 13.39
CA THR A 575 -2.92 -13.55 14.53
C THR A 575 -1.83 -12.78 15.25
N VAL A 576 -0.55 -13.09 14.99
CA VAL A 576 0.62 -12.42 15.58
C VAL A 576 1.59 -11.96 14.51
N LEU A 577 1.14 -11.86 13.26
CA LEU A 577 1.95 -11.28 12.20
C LEU A 577 2.22 -9.81 12.50
N THR A 578 3.43 -9.39 12.15
CA THR A 578 3.84 -7.99 12.19
C THR A 578 2.88 -7.13 11.36
N PRO A 579 2.43 -5.98 11.88
CA PRO A 579 1.66 -5.02 11.09
C PRO A 579 2.40 -4.65 9.80
N SER A 580 1.76 -4.88 8.66
CA SER A 580 2.38 -4.70 7.36
C SER A 580 1.71 -3.64 6.52
N TYR A 581 2.49 -2.87 5.76
CA TYR A 581 1.99 -1.99 4.71
C TYR A 581 0.96 -2.71 3.84
N HIS A 582 -0.23 -2.14 3.67
CA HIS A 582 -1.26 -2.75 2.85
C HIS A 582 -1.03 -2.44 1.36
N MET A 583 -1.05 -3.48 0.51
CA MET A 583 -0.83 -3.32 -0.92
C MET A 583 -1.66 -4.30 -1.74
N GLU A 584 -1.50 -5.59 -1.49
CA GLU A 584 -2.26 -6.63 -2.18
C GLU A 584 -3.69 -6.81 -1.65
N SER A 585 -4.64 -6.93 -2.59
CA SER A 585 -6.07 -7.17 -2.31
C SER A 585 -6.39 -8.56 -1.75
N TYR A 586 -5.38 -9.41 -1.59
CA TYR A 586 -5.51 -10.75 -1.02
C TYR A 586 -4.73 -10.97 0.28
N SER A 587 -4.28 -9.89 0.94
CA SER A 587 -3.55 -9.95 2.20
C SER A 587 -4.21 -10.88 3.24
N PRO A 588 -3.44 -11.75 3.93
CA PRO A 588 -3.94 -12.62 4.97
C PRO A 588 -3.98 -11.96 6.36
N ASP A 589 -3.69 -10.66 6.49
CA ASP A 589 -3.70 -9.97 7.79
C ASP A 589 -5.03 -10.16 8.54
N ASP A 590 -4.94 -10.64 9.78
CA ASP A 590 -6.10 -10.97 10.60
C ASP A 590 -6.62 -9.78 11.43
N ASN A 591 -5.81 -8.75 11.62
CA ASN A 591 -6.15 -7.63 12.50
C ASN A 591 -7.22 -6.71 11.92
N ARG A 592 -7.21 -6.51 10.60
CA ARG A 592 -8.04 -5.50 9.93
C ARG A 592 -8.57 -5.91 8.57
N TYR A 593 -7.85 -6.75 7.80
CA TYR A 593 -8.26 -7.06 6.42
C TYR A 593 -9.05 -8.35 6.26
N ASP A 594 -8.60 -9.42 6.92
CA ASP A 594 -9.04 -10.79 6.68
C ASP A 594 -9.32 -11.52 7.98
N HIS A 595 -10.27 -11.00 8.76
CA HIS A 595 -10.77 -11.66 9.96
C HIS A 595 -11.30 -13.06 9.65
N ARG A 596 -10.72 -14.07 10.28
CA ARG A 596 -11.05 -15.48 10.07
C ARG A 596 -10.95 -16.28 11.37
N GLN A 597 -11.48 -17.50 11.39
CA GLN A 597 -11.11 -18.45 12.44
C GLN A 597 -9.60 -18.70 12.41
N PHE A 598 -9.01 -19.02 13.55
CA PHE A 598 -7.64 -19.54 13.63
C PHE A 598 -7.58 -20.97 14.17
N LEU A 599 -8.69 -21.49 14.71
CA LEU A 599 -8.89 -22.89 15.07
C LEU A 599 -9.81 -23.55 14.03
N TYR A 600 -9.23 -24.30 13.10
CA TYR A 600 -9.97 -25.04 12.07
C TYR A 600 -9.94 -26.53 12.33
N ASN A 601 -10.96 -27.24 11.80
CA ASN A 601 -10.80 -28.65 11.49
C ASN A 601 -9.94 -28.79 10.22
N VAL A 602 -8.64 -29.02 10.40
CA VAL A 602 -7.64 -29.11 9.31
C VAL A 602 -7.86 -30.28 8.34
N ARG A 603 -8.79 -31.19 8.63
CA ARG A 603 -9.17 -32.30 7.75
C ARG A 603 -10.21 -31.91 6.71
N TRP A 604 -10.92 -30.79 6.91
CA TRP A 604 -11.94 -30.26 5.98
C TRP A 604 -12.89 -31.35 5.44
N PRO A 605 -13.50 -32.19 6.30
CA PRO A 605 -14.04 -33.50 5.89
C PRO A 605 -15.16 -33.41 4.85
N TRP A 606 -16.03 -32.40 4.95
CA TRP A 606 -17.12 -32.23 4.00
C TRP A 606 -16.61 -31.70 2.65
N GLN A 607 -15.76 -30.66 2.71
CA GLN A 607 -15.22 -29.98 1.55
C GLN A 607 -14.28 -30.88 0.75
N PHE A 608 -13.42 -31.66 1.41
CA PHE A 608 -12.49 -32.55 0.74
C PHE A 608 -13.20 -33.73 0.08
N ARG A 609 -14.23 -34.31 0.73
CA ARG A 609 -15.11 -35.30 0.07
C ARG A 609 -15.80 -34.71 -1.15
N ARG A 610 -16.22 -33.44 -1.08
CA ARG A 610 -16.83 -32.77 -2.23
C ARG A 610 -15.85 -32.62 -3.39
N ILE A 611 -14.59 -32.29 -3.11
CA ILE A 611 -13.52 -32.25 -4.11
C ILE A 611 -13.32 -33.64 -4.73
N ASP A 612 -13.29 -34.72 -3.94
CA ASP A 612 -13.12 -36.09 -4.46
C ASP A 612 -14.21 -36.48 -5.46
N ILE A 613 -15.47 -36.16 -5.14
CA ILE A 613 -16.61 -36.40 -6.04
C ILE A 613 -16.46 -35.61 -7.35
N LEU A 614 -16.02 -34.35 -7.27
CA LEU A 614 -15.83 -33.50 -8.45
C LEU A 614 -14.66 -33.99 -9.31
N ALA A 615 -13.53 -34.33 -8.69
CA ALA A 615 -12.35 -34.87 -9.38
C ALA A 615 -12.67 -36.17 -10.10
N ALA A 616 -13.34 -37.13 -9.44
CA ALA A 616 -13.75 -38.38 -10.06
C ALA A 616 -14.70 -38.17 -11.25
N ARG A 617 -15.65 -37.22 -11.13
CA ARG A 617 -16.56 -36.86 -12.23
C ARG A 617 -15.79 -36.28 -13.42
N ASP A 618 -14.84 -35.38 -13.16
CA ASP A 618 -14.08 -34.71 -14.21
C ASP A 618 -13.09 -35.67 -14.89
N GLU A 619 -12.52 -36.64 -14.15
CA GLU A 619 -11.73 -37.74 -14.73
C GLU A 619 -12.58 -38.62 -15.65
N ALA A 620 -13.79 -39.00 -15.22
CA ALA A 620 -14.69 -39.78 -16.05
C ALA A 620 -15.06 -39.06 -17.35
N LYS A 621 -15.28 -37.73 -17.29
CA LYS A 621 -15.52 -36.90 -18.48
C LYS A 621 -14.29 -36.83 -19.39
N ALA A 622 -13.09 -36.65 -18.83
CA ALA A 622 -11.85 -36.61 -19.61
C ALA A 622 -11.62 -37.94 -20.35
N ARG A 623 -11.87 -39.08 -19.68
CA ARG A 623 -11.80 -40.42 -20.31
C ARG A 623 -12.83 -40.61 -21.40
N ALA A 624 -14.07 -40.17 -21.18
CA ALA A 624 -15.15 -40.27 -22.17
C ALA A 624 -14.94 -39.35 -23.39
N GLY A 625 -14.32 -38.18 -23.19
CA GLY A 625 -13.95 -37.24 -24.27
C GLY A 625 -12.76 -37.71 -25.11
N ALA A 626 -11.76 -38.35 -24.49
CA ALA A 626 -10.63 -38.95 -25.19
C ALA A 626 -11.03 -40.13 -26.10
N GLY A 627 -12.16 -40.80 -25.79
CA GLY A 627 -12.74 -41.85 -26.64
C GLY A 627 -13.52 -41.34 -27.87
N ARG A 628 -13.66 -40.02 -28.07
CA ARG A 628 -14.38 -39.41 -29.20
C ARG A 628 -13.48 -38.52 -30.07
N GLY A 629 -12.27 -38.97 -30.37
CA GLY A 629 -11.42 -38.40 -31.42
C GLY A 629 -11.81 -38.92 -32.81
N ALA A 630 -12.19 -37.99 -33.70
CA ALA A 630 -12.54 -38.15 -35.12
C ALA A 630 -13.97 -38.63 -35.47
N THR A 631 -14.94 -37.72 -35.40
CA THR A 631 -15.88 -37.39 -36.51
C THR A 631 -16.99 -36.45 -36.01
N SER A 632 -16.81 -35.14 -36.21
CA SER A 632 -17.88 -34.23 -36.66
C SER A 632 -17.32 -32.82 -36.75
N ALA A 633 -17.15 -32.34 -37.98
CA ALA A 633 -16.93 -30.93 -38.27
C ALA A 633 -18.10 -30.11 -37.71
N TRP A 634 -17.79 -29.06 -36.96
CA TRP A 634 -18.74 -27.99 -36.65
C TRP A 634 -18.41 -26.79 -37.54
N VAL A 635 -19.37 -26.44 -38.40
CA VAL A 635 -19.38 -25.23 -39.23
C VAL A 635 -19.86 -24.07 -38.35
N PRO A 636 -19.20 -22.90 -38.35
CA PRO A 636 -19.62 -21.76 -37.54
C PRO A 636 -20.74 -20.96 -38.23
N VAL A 637 -21.73 -20.53 -37.45
CA VAL A 637 -22.61 -19.39 -37.71
C VAL A 637 -22.39 -18.38 -36.60
#